data_AF-A0A8T2ZPJ3-F1
#
_entry.id   AF-A0A8T2ZPJ3-F1
#
_cell.length_a   1.000
_cell.length_b   1.000
_cell.length_c   1.000
_cell.angle_alpha   90.00
_cell.angle_beta   90.00
_cell.angle_gamma   90.00
#
_symmetry.space_group_name_H-M   'P 1'
#
loop_
_entity.id
_entity.type
_entity.pdbx_description
1 polymer ?
#
loop_
_entity_poly.entity_id
_entity_poly.type
_entity_poly.pdbx_seq_one_letter_code
_entity_poly.pdbx_strand_id
1 'polypeptide(L)'
;MERGLSEKHPPEKQLSNNSYSSDNEENATNITTNLNANHHDHPETETCDQLVSQSPKAGVKVEESDNTSHEIEEVHHEEKENDEKIGDTPPPEIHYTLETVSQDIDQLITTLSATPKDAKEAIVEEEKEEKDEKVPMEIPVFVEKFLDLVEEKVAKHELTEGKGKWGQNPEEDSSFLEAVNRISKLTSSLDGLRSDPNHAALISRIGGIQQRAMACLEDEFRFTLEDIKHNDQDPNTDAKGKQHEADRCVLQESESAETDNFLGYSDDAVSKLNRIAKEMIGGGFESECCHVYMMIRGQAFDECFAEIGFEKISIDEVQKMQWEALEREIPLWIKAVREYASIYFVKELKLAEAIFSNYSSISSSLFSNLTRSVLIQLLNFAEAVAMTKRSAEKLFKFLDMYETLRDSLPAMGALFSEEYENELKTESTTARCRIGEAAICMFCDLENSIKSDTGKTPVPGGAVHPLTRYTMNYLKYAGEYIATLEQVFREHSKIERADSTSRPRYESESQNFNNDNDEENQSPFSNQLVRVMDLLDSNLEAKSKLYKDIALSCIFMMNNGRYIVQKIKGSTEIRQMMGDPWCRRKSSELRNYHKNYQRETWSKLLGCLGHEGLQVNGKVIKPVLKERFKSFNVLFDEIHKAQSSWVVSDEQLQSELRVSITAVVIPAYRSFMGRFSQYLTPGRQTEKYIKYQAEDLETYIDELFDGNSASGARKRP
;
A
#
# COMPACT_ATOMS: atom_id res chain seq x y z
N MET A 1 -28.72 3.24 0.10
CA MET A 1 -28.30 4.17 -0.97
C MET A 1 -26.84 3.87 -1.26
N GLU A 2 -26.56 2.91 -2.14
CA GLU A 2 -25.18 2.63 -2.55
C GLU A 2 -24.59 3.83 -3.32
N ARG A 3 -23.31 4.15 -3.06
CA ARG A 3 -22.48 4.95 -3.96
C ARG A 3 -21.60 3.97 -4.73
N GLY A 4 -21.78 3.87 -6.04
CA GLY A 4 -21.05 2.90 -6.86
C GLY A 4 -19.55 3.18 -6.91
N LEU A 5 -18.76 2.14 -6.68
CA LEU A 5 -17.35 2.10 -7.04
C LEU A 5 -17.24 2.05 -8.57
N SER A 6 -17.04 3.21 -9.18
CA SER A 6 -16.57 3.29 -10.57
C SER A 6 -15.06 3.17 -10.53
N GLU A 7 -14.49 2.25 -11.31
CA GLU A 7 -13.12 2.42 -11.78
C GLU A 7 -13.04 3.78 -12.50
N LYS A 8 -12.06 4.60 -12.11
CA LYS A 8 -11.89 5.98 -12.58
C LYS A 8 -10.45 6.16 -13.03
N HIS A 9 -10.18 5.83 -14.29
CA HIS A 9 -8.90 6.21 -14.88
C HIS A 9 -8.75 7.74 -14.79
N PRO A 10 -7.59 8.25 -14.31
CA PRO A 10 -7.30 9.68 -14.29
C PRO A 10 -7.23 10.22 -15.73
N PRO A 11 -7.44 11.53 -15.94
CA PRO A 11 -7.49 12.10 -17.28
C PRO A 11 -6.08 12.22 -17.87
N GLU A 12 -5.61 11.22 -18.62
CA GLU A 12 -4.30 11.25 -19.29
C GLU A 12 -4.06 12.55 -20.05
N LYS A 13 -2.87 13.14 -19.86
CA LYS A 13 -2.43 14.33 -20.59
C LYS A 13 -2.13 14.02 -22.06
N GLN A 14 -3.15 13.99 -22.91
CA GLN A 14 -3.02 13.81 -24.37
C GLN A 14 -2.08 14.84 -25.00
N LEU A 15 -0.86 14.41 -25.32
CA LEU A 15 0.14 15.19 -26.05
C LEU A 15 -0.22 15.24 -27.53
N SER A 16 -0.37 16.45 -28.08
CA SER A 16 -0.65 16.65 -29.50
C SER A 16 0.60 16.40 -30.35
N ASN A 17 0.80 15.16 -30.79
CA ASN A 17 1.87 14.77 -31.72
C ASN A 17 1.69 15.42 -33.10
N ASN A 18 2.31 16.59 -33.30
CA ASN A 18 2.56 17.14 -34.63
C ASN A 18 3.98 16.74 -35.07
N SER A 19 4.07 15.69 -35.86
CA SER A 19 5.32 15.24 -36.48
C SER A 19 5.84 16.28 -37.48
N TYR A 20 7.01 16.86 -37.22
CA TYR A 20 7.79 17.58 -38.22
C TYR A 20 9.05 16.78 -38.56
N SER A 21 9.13 16.34 -39.80
CA SER A 21 10.37 15.80 -40.39
C SER A 21 11.37 16.92 -40.57
N SER A 22 12.62 16.67 -40.24
CA SER A 22 13.78 17.47 -40.64
C SER A 22 14.98 16.55 -40.71
N ASP A 23 15.41 16.25 -41.94
CA ASP A 23 16.68 15.57 -42.16
C ASP A 23 17.85 16.45 -41.73
N ASN A 24 18.96 15.83 -41.30
CA ASN A 24 20.31 16.34 -41.53
C ASN A 24 21.32 15.21 -41.28
N GLU A 25 22.37 15.20 -42.08
CA GLU A 25 23.33 14.09 -42.18
C GLU A 25 24.51 14.21 -41.21
N GLU A 26 25.16 13.07 -41.00
CA GLU A 26 26.57 12.85 -40.68
C GLU A 26 27.39 13.97 -40.00
N ASN A 27 28.00 13.63 -38.87
CA ASN A 27 29.44 13.37 -38.90
C ASN A 27 29.90 12.44 -37.76
N ALA A 28 30.76 11.48 -38.08
CA ALA A 28 31.43 10.61 -37.11
C ALA A 28 32.93 10.59 -37.40
N THR A 29 33.75 10.99 -36.43
CA THR A 29 35.21 11.00 -36.54
C THR A 29 35.86 10.35 -35.33
N ASN A 30 36.46 9.19 -35.54
CA ASN A 30 37.27 8.50 -34.54
C ASN A 30 38.58 9.24 -34.29
N ILE A 31 39.00 9.37 -33.04
CA ILE A 31 40.42 9.41 -32.66
C ILE A 31 40.64 8.44 -31.49
N THR A 32 41.57 7.52 -31.67
CA THR A 32 42.05 6.56 -30.65
C THR A 32 43.54 6.87 -30.36
N THR A 33 44.16 6.17 -29.40
CA THR A 33 45.60 6.19 -29.04
C THR A 33 46.06 7.34 -28.10
N ASN A 34 46.97 7.15 -27.13
CA ASN A 34 47.66 5.90 -26.71
C ASN A 34 48.26 5.94 -25.27
N LEU A 35 48.37 4.74 -24.68
CA LEU A 35 49.45 4.19 -23.82
C LEU A 35 50.07 5.01 -22.65
N ASN A 36 49.95 4.46 -21.42
CA ASN A 36 51.01 3.66 -20.76
C ASN A 36 50.38 2.91 -19.55
N ALA A 37 50.63 1.65 -19.17
CA ALA A 37 51.63 0.58 -19.47
C ALA A 37 52.65 0.31 -18.33
N ASN A 38 52.42 -0.79 -17.60
CA ASN A 38 53.31 -1.73 -16.88
C ASN A 38 52.38 -2.64 -16.02
N HIS A 39 52.26 -3.97 -16.17
CA HIS A 39 53.24 -5.09 -16.07
C HIS A 39 53.96 -5.16 -14.71
N HIS A 40 54.13 -6.31 -14.05
CA HIS A 40 54.12 -7.75 -14.44
C HIS A 40 53.47 -8.64 -13.32
N ASP A 41 53.19 -9.95 -13.43
CA ASP A 41 52.84 -10.88 -14.53
C ASP A 41 52.27 -12.23 -13.98
N HIS A 42 51.80 -13.07 -14.91
CA HIS A 42 51.34 -14.49 -14.86
C HIS A 42 52.39 -15.52 -14.34
N PRO A 43 52.12 -16.86 -14.21
CA PRO A 43 51.05 -17.69 -14.83
C PRO A 43 50.27 -18.62 -13.84
N GLU A 44 49.23 -19.41 -14.17
CA GLU A 44 48.91 -20.28 -15.34
C GLU A 44 49.91 -21.45 -15.56
N THR A 45 49.59 -22.60 -16.17
CA THR A 45 48.34 -23.19 -16.71
C THR A 45 47.83 -24.31 -15.74
N GLU A 46 47.13 -25.43 -16.02
CA GLU A 46 46.58 -26.09 -17.23
C GLU A 46 45.37 -27.01 -16.88
N THR A 47 45.08 -28.07 -17.65
CA THR A 47 43.94 -29.02 -17.49
C THR A 47 44.35 -30.47 -17.84
N CYS A 48 43.70 -31.50 -17.26
CA CYS A 48 42.85 -32.49 -18.01
C CYS A 48 42.49 -33.80 -17.25
N ASP A 49 41.23 -34.19 -17.47
CA ASP A 49 40.60 -35.52 -17.62
C ASP A 49 40.99 -36.82 -16.84
N GLN A 50 39.94 -37.37 -16.21
CA GLN A 50 39.37 -38.73 -16.33
C GLN A 50 40.26 -40.00 -16.37
N LEU A 51 39.95 -40.93 -15.45
CA LEU A 51 39.80 -42.40 -15.66
C LEU A 51 39.20 -43.02 -14.38
N VAL A 52 37.89 -43.22 -14.27
CA VAL A 52 37.17 -44.48 -14.59
C VAL A 52 37.91 -45.75 -14.13
N SER A 53 37.33 -46.42 -13.12
CA SER A 53 37.48 -47.87 -12.88
C SER A 53 36.15 -48.44 -12.37
N GLN A 54 35.88 -49.73 -12.62
CA GLN A 54 34.56 -50.34 -12.44
C GLN A 54 34.61 -51.64 -11.62
N SER A 55 33.70 -51.76 -10.64
CA SER A 55 33.01 -53.03 -10.26
C SER A 55 33.86 -54.19 -9.69
N PRO A 56 33.24 -55.29 -9.17
CA PRO A 56 31.80 -55.57 -8.97
C PRO A 56 31.36 -55.94 -7.52
N LYS A 57 30.04 -55.98 -7.30
CA LYS A 57 29.35 -56.85 -6.33
C LYS A 57 28.61 -57.96 -7.11
N ALA A 58 28.52 -59.20 -6.59
CA ALA A 58 27.37 -60.15 -6.71
C ALA A 58 27.73 -61.62 -6.34
N GLY A 59 26.72 -62.43 -5.96
CA GLY A 59 26.79 -63.90 -5.75
C GLY A 59 26.71 -64.33 -4.27
N VAL A 60 25.54 -64.54 -3.63
CA VAL A 60 24.58 -65.69 -3.76
C VAL A 60 25.23 -67.01 -3.30
N LYS A 61 24.98 -67.60 -2.11
CA LYS A 61 23.75 -68.05 -1.36
C LYS A 61 23.32 -69.50 -1.73
N VAL A 62 22.63 -70.19 -0.81
CA VAL A 62 22.11 -71.61 -0.76
C VAL A 62 23.00 -72.48 0.16
N GLU A 63 22.62 -72.72 1.43
CA GLU A 63 21.73 -73.78 2.00
C GLU A 63 22.48 -75.14 2.14
N GLU A 64 22.15 -76.12 3.00
CA GLU A 64 21.01 -76.38 3.91
C GLU A 64 21.56 -76.58 5.38
N SER A 65 20.83 -76.97 6.45
CA SER A 65 19.53 -77.64 6.63
C SER A 65 18.96 -77.42 8.05
N ASP A 66 17.64 -77.60 8.17
CA ASP A 66 16.87 -77.77 9.42
C ASP A 66 17.37 -79.00 10.23
N ASN A 67 17.08 -79.18 11.54
CA ASN A 67 15.71 -79.25 12.04
C ASN A 67 15.54 -79.15 13.56
N THR A 68 14.33 -78.74 13.96
CA THR A 68 13.75 -78.95 15.30
C THR A 68 13.40 -80.44 15.47
N SER A 69 13.15 -80.99 16.68
CA SER A 69 11.99 -80.68 17.53
C SER A 69 11.94 -81.62 18.75
N HIS A 70 11.01 -81.33 19.68
CA HIS A 70 10.60 -82.09 20.88
C HIS A 70 11.60 -82.07 22.07
N GLU A 71 11.23 -81.61 23.28
CA GLU A 71 10.11 -82.01 24.19
C GLU A 71 10.36 -83.36 24.88
N ILE A 72 10.01 -83.60 26.16
CA ILE A 72 9.59 -82.78 27.33
C ILE A 72 9.80 -83.69 28.59
N GLU A 73 9.88 -83.11 29.80
CA GLU A 73 9.55 -83.63 31.18
C GLU A 73 9.55 -85.16 31.51
N GLU A 74 9.76 -85.66 32.75
CA GLU A 74 9.74 -85.07 34.10
C GLU A 74 10.49 -85.97 35.12
N VAL A 75 10.80 -85.41 36.31
CA VAL A 75 10.83 -86.03 37.68
C VAL A 75 11.29 -87.49 37.89
N HIS A 76 12.34 -87.67 38.73
CA HIS A 76 12.18 -88.37 40.03
C HIS A 76 13.33 -88.09 41.04
N HIS A 77 13.00 -88.09 42.34
CA HIS A 77 13.92 -87.91 43.48
C HIS A 77 14.54 -89.23 43.98
N GLU A 78 15.80 -89.17 44.45
CA GLU A 78 16.39 -89.83 45.65
C GLU A 78 17.86 -89.33 45.76
N GLU A 79 18.29 -88.44 46.66
CA GLU A 79 18.37 -88.40 48.14
C GLU A 79 19.69 -88.99 48.72
N LYS A 80 20.35 -88.23 49.64
CA LYS A 80 21.59 -88.50 50.41
C LYS A 80 22.93 -88.37 49.63
N GLU A 81 24.06 -87.95 50.22
CA GLU A 81 24.38 -87.56 51.61
C GLU A 81 25.55 -86.54 51.66
N ASN A 82 25.69 -85.82 52.79
CA ASN A 82 26.79 -85.00 53.40
C ASN A 82 28.15 -84.79 52.63
N ASP A 83 28.91 -83.69 52.83
CA ASP A 83 29.08 -82.92 54.07
C ASP A 83 29.69 -81.49 53.89
N GLU A 84 29.54 -80.65 54.93
CA GLU A 84 30.27 -79.43 55.36
C GLU A 84 30.62 -78.21 54.43
N LYS A 85 30.30 -77.02 55.02
CA LYS A 85 31.06 -75.73 55.05
C LYS A 85 30.96 -74.65 53.94
N ILE A 86 29.99 -73.74 54.17
CA ILE A 86 30.11 -72.26 54.26
C ILE A 86 30.91 -71.50 53.17
N GLY A 87 30.19 -70.66 52.41
CA GLY A 87 30.70 -69.47 51.70
C GLY A 87 29.52 -68.53 51.36
N ASP A 88 29.71 -67.22 51.46
CA ASP A 88 28.62 -66.21 51.38
C ASP A 88 28.03 -66.02 49.96
N THR A 89 26.82 -65.45 49.87
CA THR A 89 26.19 -65.02 48.61
C THR A 89 25.25 -63.81 48.88
N PRO A 90 25.09 -62.81 47.98
CA PRO A 90 24.60 -61.47 48.36
C PRO A 90 23.07 -61.29 48.50
N PRO A 91 22.62 -60.11 48.99
CA PRO A 91 21.20 -59.71 49.02
C PRO A 91 20.57 -59.53 47.62
N PRO A 92 19.22 -59.50 47.52
CA PRO A 92 18.50 -59.56 46.24
C PRO A 92 18.48 -58.23 45.47
N GLU A 93 18.33 -58.34 44.15
CA GLU A 93 18.15 -57.20 43.25
C GLU A 93 16.77 -56.56 43.41
N ILE A 94 16.73 -55.23 43.45
CA ILE A 94 15.49 -54.44 43.41
C ILE A 94 15.19 -54.10 41.94
N HIS A 95 14.00 -54.47 41.46
CA HIS A 95 13.47 -53.95 40.20
C HIS A 95 13.03 -52.50 40.39
N TYR A 96 13.73 -51.59 39.72
CA TYR A 96 13.44 -50.16 39.75
C TYR A 96 12.46 -49.80 38.63
N THR A 97 11.33 -49.18 38.98
CA THR A 97 10.41 -48.56 38.00
C THR A 97 10.70 -47.07 37.88
N LEU A 98 10.38 -46.46 36.74
CA LEU A 98 10.60 -45.03 36.51
C LEU A 98 9.94 -44.15 37.58
N GLU A 99 8.78 -44.54 38.09
CA GLU A 99 8.05 -43.81 39.13
C GLU A 99 8.77 -43.87 40.49
N THR A 100 9.25 -45.06 40.91
CA THR A 100 10.08 -45.18 42.12
C THR A 100 11.37 -44.37 42.02
N VAL A 101 12.10 -44.49 40.90
CA VAL A 101 13.36 -43.75 40.70
C VAL A 101 13.11 -42.23 40.59
N SER A 102 11.99 -41.82 40.01
CA SER A 102 11.61 -40.39 39.95
C SER A 102 11.41 -39.77 41.33
N GLN A 103 10.87 -40.53 42.30
CA GLN A 103 10.72 -40.07 43.68
C GLN A 103 12.08 -39.94 44.38
N ASP A 104 12.99 -40.90 44.19
CA ASP A 104 14.37 -40.83 44.70
C ASP A 104 15.14 -39.63 44.08
N ILE A 105 14.93 -39.36 42.79
CA ILE A 105 15.47 -38.20 42.06
C ILE A 105 14.90 -36.88 42.58
N ASP A 106 13.58 -36.77 42.77
CA ASP A 106 12.95 -35.56 43.33
C ASP A 106 13.42 -35.29 44.79
N GLN A 107 13.67 -36.34 45.58
CA GLN A 107 14.28 -36.23 46.91
C GLN A 107 15.77 -35.82 46.85
N LEU A 108 16.54 -36.34 45.88
CA LEU A 108 17.92 -35.92 45.64
C LEU A 108 18.02 -34.45 45.21
N ILE A 109 17.17 -34.02 44.27
CA ILE A 109 17.08 -32.61 43.84
C ILE A 109 16.71 -31.69 45.01
N THR A 110 15.77 -32.13 45.86
CA THR A 110 15.42 -31.40 47.09
C THR A 110 16.61 -31.30 48.06
N THR A 111 17.44 -32.34 48.15
CA THR A 111 18.63 -32.36 49.03
C THR A 111 19.76 -31.48 48.47
N LEU A 112 20.00 -31.52 47.14
CA LEU A 112 21.00 -30.70 46.45
C LEU A 112 20.64 -29.21 46.47
N SER A 113 19.35 -28.87 46.38
CA SER A 113 18.88 -27.48 46.45
C SER A 113 18.80 -26.92 47.88
N ALA A 114 18.79 -27.78 48.90
CA ALA A 114 18.74 -27.39 50.31
C ALA A 114 20.10 -27.01 50.93
N THR A 115 21.23 -27.21 50.24
CA THR A 115 22.54 -26.74 50.73
C THR A 115 22.61 -25.20 50.67
N PRO A 116 22.78 -24.48 51.81
CA PRO A 116 22.55 -23.03 51.83
C PRO A 116 23.54 -22.21 51.00
N LYS A 117 23.03 -21.22 50.26
CA LYS A 117 23.85 -20.12 49.70
C LYS A 117 24.09 -18.97 50.70
N ASP A 118 23.34 -18.94 51.79
CA ASP A 118 23.28 -17.82 52.74
C ASP A 118 24.21 -17.99 53.95
N ALA A 119 25.51 -18.04 53.69
CA ALA A 119 26.57 -18.15 54.72
C ALA A 119 27.70 -17.11 54.50
N LYS A 120 27.34 -15.86 54.19
CA LYS A 120 28.31 -14.78 53.87
C LYS A 120 28.17 -13.47 54.67
N GLU A 121 27.20 -13.34 55.57
CA GLU A 121 27.03 -12.13 56.41
C GLU A 121 27.02 -12.44 57.91
N ALA A 122 28.03 -13.16 58.40
CA ALA A 122 28.39 -13.20 59.81
C ALA A 122 29.88 -13.57 60.01
N ILE A 123 30.44 -13.13 61.14
CA ILE A 123 31.78 -13.48 61.66
C ILE A 123 32.97 -12.96 60.82
N VAL A 124 33.48 -11.81 61.25
CA VAL A 124 34.89 -11.42 61.11
C VAL A 124 35.64 -11.96 62.33
N GLU A 125 36.94 -12.27 62.19
CA GLU A 125 37.89 -12.69 63.23
C GLU A 125 37.61 -14.04 63.94
N GLU A 126 38.27 -15.12 63.50
CA GLU A 126 39.52 -15.61 64.12
C GLU A 126 40.22 -16.66 63.21
N GLU A 127 41.52 -16.88 63.40
CA GLU A 127 42.30 -17.88 62.64
C GLU A 127 42.18 -19.29 63.27
N LYS A 128 41.92 -20.31 62.44
CA LYS A 128 42.39 -21.69 62.68
C LYS A 128 42.36 -22.57 61.43
N GLU A 129 43.37 -23.41 61.31
CA GLU A 129 43.41 -24.53 60.38
C GLU A 129 42.56 -25.69 60.95
N GLU A 130 41.31 -25.82 60.50
CA GLU A 130 40.66 -27.13 60.44
C GLU A 130 40.46 -27.53 58.97
N LYS A 131 40.64 -28.82 58.68
CA LYS A 131 40.43 -29.34 57.33
C LYS A 131 38.94 -29.54 57.13
N ASP A 132 38.34 -28.76 56.24
CA ASP A 132 37.10 -29.15 55.59
C ASP A 132 37.38 -30.40 54.74
N GLU A 133 37.26 -31.56 55.39
CA GLU A 133 37.22 -32.87 54.75
C GLU A 133 35.89 -32.96 53.99
N LYS A 134 35.86 -32.36 52.79
CA LYS A 134 34.76 -32.47 51.84
C LYS A 134 34.54 -33.95 51.53
N VAL A 135 33.60 -34.56 52.25
CA VAL A 135 33.09 -35.89 51.96
C VAL A 135 32.66 -35.89 50.49
N PRO A 136 33.24 -36.74 49.63
CA PRO A 136 32.80 -36.83 48.24
C PRO A 136 31.35 -37.27 48.25
N MET A 137 30.49 -36.49 47.60
CA MET A 137 29.06 -36.78 47.53
C MET A 137 28.85 -37.90 46.52
N GLU A 138 29.04 -39.16 46.95
CA GLU A 138 28.85 -40.34 46.11
C GLU A 138 27.45 -40.31 45.49
N ILE A 139 27.40 -40.13 44.17
CA ILE A 139 26.13 -40.02 43.46
C ILE A 139 25.45 -41.40 43.47
N PRO A 140 24.20 -41.53 43.97
CA PRO A 140 23.56 -42.82 44.10
C PRO A 140 23.36 -43.55 42.77
N VAL A 141 23.50 -44.87 42.79
CA VAL A 141 23.33 -45.76 41.62
C VAL A 141 21.94 -45.64 40.96
N PHE A 142 20.92 -45.18 41.69
CA PHE A 142 19.61 -44.90 41.10
C PHE A 142 19.63 -43.77 40.06
N VAL A 143 20.62 -42.86 40.12
CA VAL A 143 20.77 -41.77 39.14
C VAL A 143 21.22 -42.31 37.78
N GLU A 144 22.12 -43.30 37.74
CA GLU A 144 22.50 -43.93 36.47
C GLU A 144 21.31 -44.69 35.87
N LYS A 145 20.57 -45.46 36.69
CA LYS A 145 19.34 -46.14 36.26
C LYS A 145 18.23 -45.19 35.82
N PHE A 146 18.14 -43.99 36.41
CA PHE A 146 17.25 -42.94 35.94
C PHE A 146 17.63 -42.51 34.52
N LEU A 147 18.92 -42.23 34.30
CA LEU A 147 19.42 -41.78 33.02
C LEU A 147 19.29 -42.86 31.94
N ASP A 148 19.50 -44.14 32.28
CA ASP A 148 19.22 -45.26 31.37
C ASP A 148 17.75 -45.27 30.90
N LEU A 149 16.79 -45.14 31.82
CA LEU A 149 15.34 -45.15 31.54
C LEU A 149 14.87 -43.90 30.78
N VAL A 150 15.46 -42.73 31.03
CA VAL A 150 15.13 -41.52 30.26
C VAL A 150 15.83 -41.51 28.91
N GLU A 151 17.04 -42.08 28.80
CA GLU A 151 17.74 -42.26 27.52
C GLU A 151 17.03 -43.26 26.60
N GLU A 152 16.46 -44.35 27.14
CA GLU A 152 15.55 -45.25 26.41
C GLU A 152 14.29 -44.50 25.92
N LYS A 153 13.68 -43.67 26.78
CA LYS A 153 12.54 -42.84 26.41
C LYS A 153 12.88 -41.83 25.32
N VAL A 154 13.99 -41.10 25.44
CA VAL A 154 14.46 -40.15 24.42
C VAL A 154 14.69 -40.89 23.11
N ALA A 155 15.42 -42.01 23.10
CA ALA A 155 15.64 -42.82 21.90
C ALA A 155 14.32 -43.30 21.25
N LYS A 156 13.28 -43.64 22.04
CA LYS A 156 11.95 -44.00 21.53
C LYS A 156 11.24 -42.85 20.80
N HIS A 157 11.47 -41.59 21.21
CA HIS A 157 10.99 -40.42 20.48
C HIS A 157 11.91 -40.07 19.28
N GLU A 158 13.25 -40.08 19.47
CA GLU A 158 14.25 -39.84 18.40
C GLU A 158 14.10 -40.78 17.20
N LEU A 159 13.82 -42.07 17.42
CA LEU A 159 13.68 -43.08 16.36
C LEU A 159 12.39 -42.94 15.53
N THR A 160 11.55 -41.94 15.81
CA THR A 160 10.27 -41.70 15.13
C THR A 160 10.33 -40.43 14.28
N GLU A 161 11.24 -40.41 13.27
CA GLU A 161 11.26 -39.37 12.22
C GLU A 161 9.97 -39.39 11.39
N GLY A 162 8.92 -38.73 11.88
CA GLY A 162 7.67 -38.53 11.14
C GLY A 162 6.42 -38.62 12.00
N LYS A 163 5.54 -37.62 11.82
CA LYS A 163 4.18 -37.47 12.36
C LYS A 163 3.55 -38.68 13.07
N GLY A 164 3.23 -38.49 14.35
CA GLY A 164 2.06 -39.13 14.96
C GLY A 164 2.35 -40.19 16.02
N LYS A 165 2.91 -39.76 17.16
CA LYS A 165 2.69 -40.43 18.45
C LYS A 165 2.46 -39.47 19.62
N TRP A 166 3.08 -38.29 19.60
CA TRP A 166 2.74 -37.23 20.56
C TRP A 166 1.24 -36.89 20.45
N GLY A 167 0.54 -36.90 21.57
CA GLY A 167 -0.91 -36.75 21.63
C GLY A 167 -1.73 -37.99 21.28
N GLN A 168 -1.13 -39.15 20.94
CA GLN A 168 -1.87 -40.42 20.84
C GLN A 168 -2.04 -41.10 22.20
N ASN A 169 -1.09 -40.90 23.13
CA ASN A 169 -1.22 -41.34 24.52
C ASN A 169 -0.76 -40.21 25.47
N PRO A 170 -1.67 -39.36 25.98
CA PRO A 170 -1.32 -38.20 26.78
C PRO A 170 -0.67 -38.56 28.13
N GLU A 171 -0.82 -39.80 28.60
CA GLU A 171 -0.11 -40.32 29.78
C GLU A 171 1.36 -40.60 29.47
N GLU A 172 1.67 -41.19 28.30
CA GLU A 172 3.06 -41.35 27.83
C GLU A 172 3.72 -39.98 27.64
N ASP A 173 3.05 -39.04 26.95
CA ASP A 173 3.57 -37.68 26.72
C ASP A 173 3.83 -36.94 28.06
N SER A 174 2.92 -37.05 29.03
CA SER A 174 3.14 -36.46 30.37
C SER A 174 4.31 -37.12 31.09
N SER A 175 4.41 -38.44 31.03
CA SER A 175 5.52 -39.19 31.63
C SER A 175 6.86 -38.95 30.93
N PHE A 176 6.87 -38.41 29.71
CA PHE A 176 8.08 -37.94 29.02
C PHE A 176 8.42 -36.51 29.47
N LEU A 177 7.48 -35.57 29.37
CA LEU A 177 7.66 -34.18 29.81
C LEU A 177 8.14 -34.08 31.27
N GLU A 178 7.56 -34.88 32.17
CA GLU A 178 8.04 -34.96 33.56
C GLU A 178 9.46 -35.52 33.70
N ALA A 179 9.86 -36.48 32.88
CA ALA A 179 11.21 -37.03 32.89
C ALA A 179 12.24 -35.99 32.41
N VAL A 180 11.89 -35.22 31.38
CA VAL A 180 12.70 -34.08 30.88
C VAL A 180 12.76 -32.95 31.91
N ASN A 181 11.66 -32.67 32.62
CA ASN A 181 11.63 -31.71 33.73
C ASN A 181 12.57 -32.13 34.87
N ARG A 182 12.54 -33.41 35.27
CA ARG A 182 13.43 -33.97 36.30
C ARG A 182 14.90 -33.96 35.88
N ILE A 183 15.23 -34.28 34.62
CA ILE A 183 16.59 -34.10 34.09
C ILE A 183 17.02 -32.63 34.13
N SER A 184 16.17 -31.70 33.69
CA SER A 184 16.52 -30.27 33.65
C SER A 184 16.77 -29.68 35.05
N LYS A 185 15.96 -30.09 36.05
CA LYS A 185 16.21 -29.80 37.47
C LYS A 185 17.51 -30.43 37.98
N LEU A 186 17.81 -31.67 37.57
CA LEU A 186 19.04 -32.35 37.95
C LEU A 186 20.27 -31.62 37.37
N THR A 187 20.26 -31.23 36.09
CA THR A 187 21.34 -30.43 35.49
C THR A 187 21.54 -29.11 36.22
N SER A 188 20.48 -28.34 36.47
CA SER A 188 20.58 -27.05 37.15
C SER A 188 21.02 -27.16 38.62
N SER A 189 20.73 -28.29 39.28
CA SER A 189 21.24 -28.61 40.63
C SER A 189 22.73 -28.99 40.61
N LEU A 190 23.18 -29.73 39.58
CA LEU A 190 24.55 -30.18 39.43
C LEU A 190 25.49 -29.13 38.81
N ASP A 191 24.97 -28.04 38.24
CA ASP A 191 25.79 -26.98 37.62
C ASP A 191 26.78 -26.35 38.62
N GLY A 192 26.38 -26.22 39.89
CA GLY A 192 27.25 -25.78 40.99
C GLY A 192 28.36 -26.78 41.37
N LEU A 193 28.32 -28.02 40.87
CA LEU A 193 29.31 -29.08 41.10
C LEU A 193 30.24 -29.31 39.90
N ARG A 194 30.13 -28.54 38.80
CA ARG A 194 31.00 -28.61 37.60
C ARG A 194 32.52 -28.55 37.88
N SER A 195 32.92 -28.03 39.03
CA SER A 195 34.33 -27.89 39.43
C SER A 195 34.98 -29.20 39.91
N ASP A 196 34.22 -30.28 40.11
CA ASP A 196 34.74 -31.58 40.56
C ASP A 196 35.02 -32.53 39.37
N PRO A 197 36.30 -32.92 39.13
CA PRO A 197 36.63 -33.81 38.02
C PRO A 197 36.02 -35.22 38.14
N ASN A 198 35.66 -35.68 39.34
CA ASN A 198 35.04 -37.00 39.53
C ASN A 198 33.61 -37.06 38.94
N HIS A 199 32.91 -35.91 38.93
CA HIS A 199 31.51 -35.83 38.52
C HIS A 199 31.32 -35.35 37.08
N ALA A 200 32.39 -34.88 36.43
CA ALA A 200 32.37 -34.36 35.06
C ALA A 200 31.81 -35.35 34.01
N ALA A 201 32.07 -36.65 34.16
CA ALA A 201 31.56 -37.68 33.24
C ALA A 201 30.03 -37.81 33.31
N LEU A 202 29.47 -37.83 34.53
CA LEU A 202 28.02 -37.92 34.72
C LEU A 202 27.32 -36.61 34.31
N ILE A 203 27.89 -35.45 34.67
CA ILE A 203 27.37 -34.14 34.24
C ILE A 203 27.34 -34.04 32.70
N SER A 204 28.35 -34.58 32.01
CA SER A 204 28.37 -34.70 30.55
C SER A 204 27.28 -35.62 30.02
N ARG A 205 27.06 -36.80 30.62
CA ARG A 205 25.97 -37.73 30.25
C ARG A 205 24.59 -37.07 30.43
N ILE A 206 24.36 -36.42 31.58
CA ILE A 206 23.10 -35.72 31.90
C ILE A 206 22.85 -34.60 30.87
N GLY A 207 23.85 -33.76 30.60
CA GLY A 207 23.76 -32.70 29.59
C GLY A 207 23.48 -33.23 28.17
N GLY A 208 24.12 -34.34 27.78
CA GLY A 208 23.90 -34.98 26.47
C GLY A 208 22.54 -35.67 26.33
N ILE A 209 21.94 -36.14 27.42
CA ILE A 209 20.55 -36.63 27.42
C ILE A 209 19.58 -35.43 27.41
N GLN A 210 19.85 -34.36 28.17
CA GLN A 210 19.03 -33.15 28.14
C GLN A 210 19.01 -32.50 26.75
N GLN A 211 20.16 -32.37 26.08
CA GLN A 211 20.22 -31.78 24.73
C GLN A 211 19.40 -32.58 23.71
N ARG A 212 19.47 -33.92 23.73
CA ARG A 212 18.63 -34.77 22.84
C ARG A 212 17.15 -34.70 23.19
N ALA A 213 16.81 -34.70 24.48
CA ALA A 213 15.44 -34.51 24.94
C ALA A 213 14.86 -33.15 24.49
N MET A 214 15.66 -32.09 24.53
CA MET A 214 15.25 -30.75 24.11
C MET A 214 15.15 -30.63 22.59
N ALA A 215 16.03 -31.29 21.82
CA ALA A 215 15.87 -31.40 20.37
C ALA A 215 14.57 -32.13 19.99
N CYS A 216 14.21 -33.23 20.68
CA CYS A 216 12.92 -33.90 20.48
C CYS A 216 11.73 -32.97 20.76
N LEU A 217 11.81 -32.14 21.80
CA LEU A 217 10.78 -31.15 22.12
C LEU A 217 10.74 -30.00 21.12
N GLU A 218 11.90 -29.57 20.60
CA GLU A 218 12.02 -28.53 19.57
C GLU A 218 11.36 -28.99 18.25
N ASP A 219 11.66 -30.20 17.79
CA ASP A 219 11.04 -30.79 16.60
C ASP A 219 9.54 -31.01 16.79
N GLU A 220 9.07 -31.52 17.93
CA GLU A 220 7.63 -31.72 18.19
C GLU A 220 6.87 -30.39 18.33
N PHE A 221 7.47 -29.37 18.95
CA PHE A 221 6.94 -28.01 18.99
C PHE A 221 6.81 -27.44 17.57
N ARG A 222 7.85 -27.63 16.75
CA ARG A 222 7.87 -27.23 15.33
C ARG A 222 6.79 -27.96 14.53
N PHE A 223 6.70 -29.29 14.63
CA PHE A 223 5.70 -30.08 13.92
C PHE A 223 4.27 -29.70 14.33
N THR A 224 4.00 -29.49 15.63
CA THR A 224 2.69 -29.05 16.10
C THR A 224 2.34 -27.62 15.61
N LEU A 225 3.32 -26.72 15.44
CA LEU A 225 3.12 -25.43 14.77
C LEU A 225 2.92 -25.54 13.25
N GLU A 226 3.54 -26.52 12.59
CA GLU A 226 3.40 -26.75 11.14
C GLU A 226 2.10 -27.50 10.75
N ASP A 227 1.50 -28.29 11.65
CA ASP A 227 0.49 -29.30 11.27
C ASP A 227 -0.81 -28.75 10.68
N ILE A 228 -1.17 -27.48 10.94
CA ILE A 228 -2.30 -26.79 10.30
C ILE A 228 -2.22 -26.93 8.77
N LYS A 229 -1.01 -26.82 8.19
CA LYS A 229 -0.77 -26.85 6.73
C LYS A 229 -1.24 -28.13 6.03
N HIS A 230 -1.61 -29.16 6.79
CA HIS A 230 -2.12 -30.43 6.27
C HIS A 230 -3.61 -30.69 6.53
N ASN A 231 -4.29 -29.94 7.40
CA ASN A 231 -5.69 -30.19 7.75
C ASN A 231 -6.69 -29.49 6.81
N ASP A 232 -6.30 -28.40 6.14
CA ASP A 232 -7.14 -27.70 5.15
C ASP A 232 -7.20 -28.40 3.76
N GLN A 233 -6.57 -29.57 3.60
CA GLN A 233 -6.70 -30.41 2.39
C GLN A 233 -7.67 -31.58 2.59
N ASP A 234 -8.96 -31.31 2.82
CA ASP A 234 -10.02 -32.33 2.70
C ASP A 234 -10.47 -32.46 1.22
N PRO A 235 -10.16 -33.56 0.52
CA PRO A 235 -10.34 -33.67 -0.92
C PRO A 235 -11.78 -34.05 -1.32
N ASN A 236 -12.79 -33.29 -0.87
CA ASN A 236 -14.20 -33.66 -1.08
C ASN A 236 -15.20 -32.49 -1.27
N THR A 237 -14.95 -31.61 -2.24
CA THR A 237 -16.02 -30.78 -2.86
C THR A 237 -16.19 -31.13 -4.34
N ASP A 238 -16.83 -32.27 -4.59
CA ASP A 238 -16.98 -32.84 -5.93
C ASP A 238 -17.87 -31.97 -6.87
N ALA A 239 -17.52 -31.94 -8.15
CA ALA A 239 -17.89 -30.84 -9.04
C ALA A 239 -19.32 -30.91 -9.59
N LYS A 240 -20.09 -29.82 -9.43
CA LYS A 240 -21.33 -29.56 -10.21
C LYS A 240 -21.57 -28.07 -10.41
N GLY A 241 -20.80 -27.49 -11.32
CA GLY A 241 -20.89 -26.06 -11.65
C GLY A 241 -22.19 -25.65 -12.37
N LYS A 242 -22.60 -24.41 -12.12
CA LYS A 242 -23.37 -23.58 -13.06
C LYS A 242 -22.88 -22.14 -12.95
N GLN A 243 -22.57 -21.53 -14.08
CA GLN A 243 -22.26 -20.11 -14.17
C GLN A 243 -23.55 -19.28 -14.01
N HIS A 244 -23.50 -18.22 -13.22
CA HIS A 244 -23.83 -16.86 -13.69
C HIS A 244 -23.30 -15.80 -12.72
N GLU A 245 -23.23 -14.56 -13.19
CA GLU A 245 -22.43 -13.51 -12.53
C GLU A 245 -23.10 -12.81 -11.33
N ALA A 246 -22.21 -12.24 -10.52
CA ALA A 246 -22.29 -10.91 -9.93
C ALA A 246 -23.37 -10.57 -8.87
N ASP A 247 -22.82 -10.31 -7.68
CA ASP A 247 -23.00 -9.07 -6.93
C ASP A 247 -24.35 -8.82 -6.22
N ARG A 248 -24.36 -9.23 -4.94
CA ARG A 248 -24.94 -8.43 -3.85
C ARG A 248 -24.49 -8.93 -2.48
N CYS A 249 -23.40 -8.37 -1.96
CA CYS A 249 -23.04 -8.57 -0.55
C CYS A 249 -23.88 -7.63 0.34
N VAL A 250 -25.15 -7.98 0.55
CA VAL A 250 -25.89 -7.47 1.71
C VAL A 250 -25.21 -8.02 2.95
N LEU A 251 -24.89 -7.15 3.92
CA LEU A 251 -24.45 -7.59 5.25
C LEU A 251 -25.59 -8.37 5.90
N GLN A 252 -25.54 -9.69 5.78
CA GLN A 252 -26.42 -10.59 6.50
C GLN A 252 -25.72 -10.91 7.82
N GLU A 253 -26.24 -10.36 8.91
CA GLU A 253 -25.87 -10.72 10.29
C GLU A 253 -26.30 -12.17 10.55
N SER A 254 -25.48 -13.12 10.14
CA SER A 254 -25.62 -14.54 10.48
C SER A 254 -24.81 -14.84 11.73
N GLU A 255 -25.41 -14.61 12.90
CA GLU A 255 -24.93 -15.13 14.18
C GLU A 255 -24.84 -16.68 14.10
N SER A 256 -23.67 -17.18 13.71
CA SER A 256 -23.38 -18.60 13.56
C SER A 256 -22.14 -18.95 14.37
N ALA A 257 -22.30 -18.83 15.70
CA ALA A 257 -21.40 -19.30 16.75
C ALA A 257 -19.91 -19.28 16.42
N GLU A 258 -19.24 -18.17 16.73
CA GLU A 258 -17.77 -18.08 16.68
C GLU A 258 -17.13 -19.11 17.62
N THR A 259 -16.70 -20.25 17.05
CA THR A 259 -15.62 -21.04 17.65
C THR A 259 -14.33 -20.25 17.42
N ASP A 260 -13.87 -19.57 18.48
CA ASP A 260 -12.76 -18.60 18.52
C ASP A 260 -11.38 -19.26 18.34
N ASN A 261 -11.23 -20.06 17.29
CA ASN A 261 -10.04 -20.87 17.03
C ASN A 261 -8.85 -19.98 16.66
N PHE A 262 -7.76 -20.13 17.41
CA PHE A 262 -6.51 -19.39 17.24
C PHE A 262 -5.87 -19.69 15.88
N LEU A 263 -6.18 -18.91 14.83
CA LEU A 263 -5.62 -19.09 13.46
C LEU A 263 -5.72 -20.53 12.90
N GLY A 264 -6.69 -21.32 13.37
CA GLY A 264 -6.89 -22.72 12.97
C GLY A 264 -6.38 -23.76 13.96
N TYR A 265 -5.58 -23.39 14.96
CA TYR A 265 -5.21 -24.33 16.05
C TYR A 265 -6.44 -24.68 16.88
N SER A 266 -6.53 -25.96 17.28
CA SER A 266 -7.49 -26.45 18.28
C SER A 266 -6.96 -26.22 19.70
N ASP A 267 -7.86 -26.16 20.69
CA ASP A 267 -7.47 -26.03 22.11
C ASP A 267 -6.51 -27.14 22.58
N ASP A 268 -6.62 -28.34 22.02
CA ASP A 268 -5.71 -29.47 22.26
C ASP A 268 -4.30 -29.21 21.68
N ALA A 269 -4.20 -28.68 20.45
CA ALA A 269 -2.91 -28.30 19.86
C ALA A 269 -2.26 -27.15 20.65
N VAL A 270 -3.03 -26.12 21.02
CA VAL A 270 -2.54 -25.02 21.86
C VAL A 270 -2.11 -25.51 23.25
N SER A 271 -2.85 -26.45 23.85
CA SER A 271 -2.48 -27.08 25.13
C SER A 271 -1.20 -27.91 25.03
N LYS A 272 -0.97 -28.62 23.92
CA LYS A 272 0.28 -29.34 23.64
C LYS A 272 1.46 -28.37 23.50
N LEU A 273 1.30 -27.31 22.71
CA LEU A 273 2.31 -26.26 22.52
C LEU A 273 2.67 -25.57 23.86
N ASN A 274 1.69 -25.24 24.69
CA ASN A 274 1.90 -24.67 26.03
C ASN A 274 2.71 -25.61 26.94
N ARG A 275 2.37 -26.91 26.95
CA ARG A 275 3.11 -27.93 27.72
C ARG A 275 4.55 -28.07 27.24
N ILE A 276 4.81 -28.12 25.93
CA ILE A 276 6.16 -28.24 25.39
C ILE A 276 6.99 -26.99 25.70
N ALA A 277 6.46 -25.79 25.38
CA ALA A 277 7.15 -24.52 25.61
C ALA A 277 7.52 -24.34 27.10
N LYS A 278 6.62 -24.72 28.01
CA LYS A 278 6.88 -24.69 29.46
C LYS A 278 8.07 -25.55 29.87
N GLU A 279 8.23 -26.74 29.32
CA GLU A 279 9.36 -27.61 29.66
C GLU A 279 10.66 -27.21 28.96
N MET A 280 10.60 -26.66 27.73
CA MET A 280 11.79 -26.07 27.07
C MET A 280 12.31 -24.85 27.83
N ILE A 281 11.44 -23.88 28.16
CA ILE A 281 11.80 -22.68 28.92
C ILE A 281 12.25 -23.06 30.34
N GLY A 282 11.52 -23.96 31.02
CA GLY A 282 11.92 -24.51 32.32
C GLY A 282 13.24 -25.28 32.29
N GLY A 283 13.66 -25.78 31.12
CA GLY A 283 14.95 -26.41 30.86
C GLY A 283 16.09 -25.45 30.55
N GLY A 284 15.82 -24.16 30.34
CA GLY A 284 16.79 -23.16 29.91
C GLY A 284 16.93 -22.99 28.39
N PHE A 285 16.10 -23.67 27.59
CA PHE A 285 16.07 -23.61 26.12
C PHE A 285 15.03 -22.59 25.62
N GLU A 286 15.00 -21.42 26.27
CA GLU A 286 14.09 -20.32 25.95
C GLU A 286 14.34 -19.76 24.54
N SER A 287 15.61 -19.56 24.19
CA SER A 287 16.07 -19.04 22.90
C SER A 287 15.60 -19.90 21.73
N GLU A 288 15.74 -21.22 21.87
CA GLU A 288 15.43 -22.24 20.88
C GLU A 288 13.91 -22.33 20.65
N CYS A 289 13.13 -22.43 21.73
CA CYS A 289 11.66 -22.40 21.67
C CYS A 289 11.14 -21.10 21.04
N CYS A 290 11.71 -19.94 21.41
CA CYS A 290 11.38 -18.65 20.83
C CYS A 290 11.76 -18.57 19.33
N HIS A 291 12.91 -19.13 18.94
CA HIS A 291 13.38 -19.11 17.56
C HIS A 291 12.47 -19.94 16.64
N VAL A 292 12.10 -21.16 17.04
CA VAL A 292 11.15 -22.00 16.29
C VAL A 292 9.80 -21.32 16.15
N TYR A 293 9.29 -20.69 17.23
CA TYR A 293 8.03 -19.93 17.17
C TYR A 293 8.12 -18.81 16.12
N MET A 294 9.13 -17.94 16.20
CA MET A 294 9.30 -16.84 15.24
C MET A 294 9.50 -17.33 13.81
N MET A 295 10.22 -18.44 13.60
CA MET A 295 10.45 -19.01 12.28
C MET A 295 9.15 -19.51 11.64
N ILE A 296 8.39 -20.38 12.32
CA ILE A 296 7.19 -21.00 11.73
C ILE A 296 6.04 -19.98 11.61
N ARG A 297 5.84 -19.13 12.62
CA ARG A 297 4.82 -18.07 12.53
C ARG A 297 5.20 -16.97 11.53
N GLY A 298 6.50 -16.71 11.33
CA GLY A 298 6.99 -15.82 10.28
C GLY A 298 6.69 -16.34 8.87
N GLN A 299 6.95 -17.63 8.62
CA GLN A 299 6.56 -18.29 7.38
C GLN A 299 5.04 -18.25 7.16
N ALA A 300 4.24 -18.49 8.21
CA ALA A 300 2.78 -18.40 8.12
C ALA A 300 2.30 -16.99 7.73
N PHE A 301 3.00 -15.92 8.14
CA PHE A 301 2.70 -14.57 7.64
C PHE A 301 3.16 -14.32 6.19
N ASP A 302 4.31 -14.83 5.75
CA ASP A 302 4.70 -14.76 4.33
C ASP A 302 3.73 -15.60 3.44
N GLU A 303 3.11 -16.67 3.97
CA GLU A 303 2.03 -17.42 3.31
C GLU A 303 0.71 -16.64 3.27
N CYS A 304 0.28 -16.00 4.38
CA CYS A 304 -0.90 -15.12 4.39
C CYS A 304 -0.77 -13.95 3.39
N PHE A 305 0.44 -13.43 3.20
CA PHE A 305 0.71 -12.41 2.17
C PHE A 305 0.40 -12.92 0.76
N ALA A 306 0.78 -14.16 0.44
CA ALA A 306 0.50 -14.81 -0.84
C ALA A 306 -1.01 -15.08 -1.04
N GLU A 307 -1.74 -15.50 0.01
CA GLU A 307 -3.21 -15.64 -0.03
C GLU A 307 -3.93 -14.31 -0.27
N ILE A 308 -3.43 -13.23 0.33
CA ILE A 308 -3.95 -11.88 0.12
C ILE A 308 -3.71 -11.41 -1.32
N GLY A 309 -2.65 -11.93 -1.95
CA GLY A 309 -2.18 -11.59 -3.29
C GLY A 309 -1.10 -10.51 -3.32
N PHE A 310 -0.50 -10.15 -2.17
CA PHE A 310 0.53 -9.11 -2.08
C PHE A 310 1.90 -9.72 -1.83
N GLU A 311 2.78 -9.69 -2.85
CA GLU A 311 4.13 -10.24 -2.76
C GLU A 311 5.11 -9.32 -1.98
N LYS A 312 6.25 -9.90 -1.58
CA LYS A 312 7.32 -9.23 -0.83
C LYS A 312 8.21 -8.35 -1.73
N ILE A 313 7.63 -7.29 -2.29
CA ILE A 313 8.30 -6.39 -3.24
C ILE A 313 9.31 -5.49 -2.50
N SER A 314 10.57 -5.48 -2.93
CA SER A 314 11.61 -4.62 -2.34
C SER A 314 11.52 -3.16 -2.81
N ILE A 315 12.13 -2.25 -2.03
CA ILE A 315 12.23 -0.80 -2.35
C ILE A 315 12.82 -0.59 -3.75
N ASP A 316 13.84 -1.38 -4.09
CA ASP A 316 14.56 -1.33 -5.36
C ASP A 316 13.72 -1.80 -6.55
N GLU A 317 12.74 -2.68 -6.33
CA GLU A 317 11.81 -3.17 -7.36
C GLU A 317 10.66 -2.18 -7.55
N VAL A 318 10.06 -1.65 -6.47
CA VAL A 318 9.05 -0.58 -6.54
C VAL A 318 9.56 0.64 -7.33
N GLN A 319 10.83 1.02 -7.15
CA GLN A 319 11.43 2.14 -7.90
C GLN A 319 11.66 1.87 -9.40
N LYS A 320 11.80 0.59 -9.80
CA LYS A 320 12.01 0.17 -11.20
C LYS A 320 10.69 -0.22 -11.90
N MET A 321 9.65 -0.51 -11.13
CA MET A 321 8.33 -0.93 -11.61
C MET A 321 7.66 0.16 -12.46
N GLN A 322 6.97 -0.26 -13.52
CA GLN A 322 6.13 0.66 -14.32
C GLN A 322 4.84 0.98 -13.59
N TRP A 323 4.26 2.16 -13.85
CA TRP A 323 3.12 2.64 -13.06
C TRP A 323 1.89 1.73 -13.17
N GLU A 324 1.66 1.14 -14.34
CA GLU A 324 0.50 0.33 -14.67
C GLU A 324 0.50 -1.03 -13.96
N ALA A 325 1.66 -1.44 -13.42
CA ALA A 325 1.80 -2.56 -12.49
C ALA A 325 1.64 -2.06 -11.05
N LEU A 326 2.38 -1.02 -10.65
CA LEU A 326 2.34 -0.48 -9.28
C LEU A 326 0.94 -0.01 -8.84
N GLU A 327 0.13 0.50 -9.77
CA GLU A 327 -1.26 0.88 -9.54
C GLU A 327 -2.18 -0.31 -9.16
N ARG A 328 -1.77 -1.55 -9.47
CA ARG A 328 -2.45 -2.80 -9.11
C ARG A 328 -1.98 -3.34 -7.76
N GLU A 329 -0.69 -3.19 -7.46
CA GLU A 329 -0.12 -3.55 -6.17
C GLU A 329 -0.64 -2.68 -5.02
N ILE A 330 -0.90 -1.39 -5.25
CA ILE A 330 -1.40 -0.48 -4.22
C ILE A 330 -2.74 -0.95 -3.58
N PRO A 331 -3.79 -1.35 -4.34
CA PRO A 331 -4.98 -2.00 -3.79
C PRO A 331 -4.71 -3.27 -2.97
N LEU A 332 -3.77 -4.10 -3.39
CA LEU A 332 -3.41 -5.36 -2.71
C LEU A 332 -2.69 -5.08 -1.37
N TRP A 333 -1.78 -4.11 -1.37
CA TRP A 333 -1.17 -3.56 -0.17
C TRP A 333 -2.21 -2.91 0.78
N ILE A 334 -3.19 -2.17 0.24
CA ILE A 334 -4.28 -1.58 1.05
C ILE A 334 -5.11 -2.67 1.73
N LYS A 335 -5.43 -3.76 1.02
CA LYS A 335 -6.10 -4.94 1.60
C LYS A 335 -5.23 -5.54 2.71
N ALA A 336 -3.95 -5.80 2.43
CA ALA A 336 -3.01 -6.37 3.40
C ALA A 336 -2.94 -5.55 4.70
N VAL A 337 -2.65 -4.24 4.63
CA VAL A 337 -2.56 -3.38 5.83
C VAL A 337 -3.83 -3.46 6.69
N ARG A 338 -5.01 -3.52 6.08
CA ARG A 338 -6.30 -3.61 6.81
C ARG A 338 -6.50 -4.96 7.46
N GLU A 339 -6.29 -6.05 6.72
CA GLU A 339 -6.50 -7.42 7.24
C GLU A 339 -5.45 -7.79 8.30
N TYR A 340 -4.19 -7.38 8.15
CA TYR A 340 -3.17 -7.55 9.20
C TYR A 340 -3.52 -6.77 10.47
N ALA A 341 -3.83 -5.47 10.35
CA ALA A 341 -4.14 -4.61 11.50
C ALA A 341 -5.42 -4.99 12.26
N SER A 342 -6.41 -5.57 11.58
CA SER A 342 -7.73 -5.88 12.19
C SER A 342 -8.00 -7.35 12.48
N ILE A 343 -7.30 -8.29 11.81
CA ILE A 343 -7.56 -9.73 11.94
C ILE A 343 -6.30 -10.47 12.40
N TYR A 344 -5.24 -10.47 11.58
CA TYR A 344 -4.10 -11.38 11.81
C TYR A 344 -3.32 -11.06 13.09
N PHE A 345 -3.03 -9.78 13.38
CA PHE A 345 -2.31 -9.42 14.61
C PHE A 345 -3.14 -9.70 15.86
N VAL A 346 -4.47 -9.50 15.83
CA VAL A 346 -5.35 -9.80 16.97
C VAL A 346 -5.35 -11.31 17.29
N LYS A 347 -5.41 -12.16 16.25
CA LYS A 347 -5.38 -13.62 16.44
C LYS A 347 -3.99 -14.14 16.85
N GLU A 348 -2.91 -13.54 16.33
CA GLU A 348 -1.54 -13.94 16.70
C GLU A 348 -1.21 -13.54 18.15
N LEU A 349 -1.71 -12.39 18.63
CA LEU A 349 -1.61 -12.01 20.04
C LEU A 349 -2.30 -13.05 20.94
N LYS A 350 -3.56 -13.41 20.65
CA LYS A 350 -4.28 -14.47 21.37
C LYS A 350 -3.49 -15.79 21.39
N LEU A 351 -2.91 -16.18 20.25
CA LEU A 351 -2.15 -17.43 20.11
C LEU A 351 -0.88 -17.43 20.97
N ALA A 352 -0.11 -16.34 20.92
CA ALA A 352 1.10 -16.19 21.74
C ALA A 352 0.76 -16.18 23.24
N GLU A 353 -0.31 -15.49 23.65
CA GLU A 353 -0.79 -15.49 25.05
C GLU A 353 -1.23 -16.88 25.53
N ALA A 354 -1.87 -17.67 24.65
CA ALA A 354 -2.33 -19.02 25.02
C ALA A 354 -1.17 -20.04 25.08
N ILE A 355 -0.18 -19.96 24.18
CA ILE A 355 1.00 -20.85 24.19
C ILE A 355 1.95 -20.48 25.33
N PHE A 356 2.22 -19.19 25.54
CA PHE A 356 3.17 -18.71 26.55
C PHE A 356 2.46 -18.15 27.79
N SER A 357 1.35 -18.76 28.20
CA SER A 357 0.46 -18.26 29.27
C SER A 357 1.15 -18.03 30.64
N ASN A 358 2.20 -18.80 30.92
CA ASN A 358 2.99 -18.70 32.15
C ASN A 358 4.13 -17.67 32.05
N TYR A 359 4.36 -17.10 30.86
CA TYR A 359 5.51 -16.28 30.49
C TYR A 359 5.08 -15.06 29.66
N SER A 360 4.21 -14.22 30.24
CA SER A 360 3.65 -13.03 29.57
C SER A 360 4.69 -12.12 28.88
N SER A 361 5.88 -11.94 29.48
CA SER A 361 6.98 -11.18 28.86
C SER A 361 7.52 -11.82 27.58
N ILE A 362 7.56 -13.15 27.50
CA ILE A 362 7.97 -13.90 26.31
C ILE A 362 6.88 -13.77 25.24
N SER A 363 5.60 -13.95 25.59
CA SER A 363 4.46 -13.72 24.68
C SER A 363 4.51 -12.33 24.04
N SER A 364 4.56 -11.26 24.85
CA SER A 364 4.59 -9.88 24.37
C SER A 364 5.82 -9.59 23.49
N SER A 365 6.98 -10.18 23.83
CA SER A 365 8.21 -10.04 23.05
C SER A 365 8.10 -10.74 21.69
N LEU A 366 7.67 -12.00 21.66
CA LEU A 366 7.49 -12.77 20.43
C LEU A 366 6.49 -12.09 19.48
N PHE A 367 5.33 -11.69 20.00
CA PHE A 367 4.32 -10.96 19.24
C PHE A 367 4.86 -9.65 18.66
N SER A 368 5.50 -8.81 19.48
CA SER A 368 6.03 -7.51 19.04
C SER A 368 7.13 -7.67 17.99
N ASN A 369 8.06 -8.62 18.16
CA ASN A 369 9.11 -8.89 17.17
C ASN A 369 8.55 -9.44 15.85
N LEU A 370 7.57 -10.32 15.92
CA LEU A 370 6.98 -10.93 14.73
C LEU A 370 6.18 -9.90 13.91
N THR A 371 5.31 -9.13 14.58
CA THR A 371 4.55 -8.04 13.92
C THR A 371 5.45 -6.93 13.38
N ARG A 372 6.58 -6.64 14.05
CA ARG A 372 7.58 -5.68 13.57
C ARG A 372 8.10 -6.03 12.18
N SER A 373 8.40 -7.31 11.93
CA SER A 373 8.92 -7.75 10.62
C SER A 373 7.91 -7.48 9.49
N VAL A 374 6.63 -7.76 9.75
CA VAL A 374 5.50 -7.53 8.83
C VAL A 374 5.23 -6.04 8.63
N LEU A 375 5.25 -5.25 9.70
CA LEU A 375 4.99 -3.81 9.64
C LEU A 375 6.10 -3.05 8.93
N ILE A 376 7.37 -3.38 9.17
CA ILE A 376 8.50 -2.81 8.43
C ILE A 376 8.38 -3.14 6.93
N GLN A 377 7.97 -4.35 6.55
CA GLN A 377 7.72 -4.72 5.16
C GLN A 377 6.60 -3.88 4.52
N LEU A 378 5.47 -3.73 5.22
CA LEU A 378 4.33 -2.91 4.76
C LEU A 378 4.69 -1.41 4.65
N LEU A 379 5.42 -0.86 5.63
CA LEU A 379 5.82 0.54 5.65
C LEU A 379 6.89 0.83 4.59
N ASN A 380 7.88 -0.05 4.40
CA ASN A 380 8.89 0.07 3.35
C ASN A 380 8.28 0.17 1.94
N PHE A 381 7.21 -0.59 1.66
CA PHE A 381 6.49 -0.45 0.39
C PHE A 381 5.89 0.96 0.22
N ALA A 382 5.24 1.50 1.26
CA ALA A 382 4.70 2.86 1.21
C ALA A 382 5.79 3.93 1.07
N GLU A 383 6.93 3.78 1.77
CA GLU A 383 8.06 4.68 1.61
C GLU A 383 8.66 4.61 0.19
N ALA A 384 8.78 3.42 -0.38
CA ALA A 384 9.25 3.22 -1.74
C ALA A 384 8.32 3.84 -2.78
N VAL A 385 6.99 3.65 -2.64
CA VAL A 385 5.98 4.32 -3.48
C VAL A 385 6.13 5.84 -3.41
N ALA A 386 6.33 6.40 -2.21
CA ALA A 386 6.53 7.83 -2.01
C ALA A 386 7.80 8.39 -2.71
N MET A 387 8.81 7.54 -2.95
CA MET A 387 10.03 7.89 -3.68
C MET A 387 9.91 7.75 -5.21
N THR A 388 8.85 7.11 -5.73
CA THR A 388 8.69 6.95 -7.18
C THR A 388 8.48 8.28 -7.91
N LYS A 389 8.71 8.28 -9.24
CA LYS A 389 8.46 9.45 -10.10
C LYS A 389 6.99 9.90 -9.99
N ARG A 390 6.78 11.03 -9.31
CA ARG A 390 5.49 11.69 -9.15
C ARG A 390 4.93 12.19 -10.49
N SER A 391 3.61 12.13 -10.62
CA SER A 391 2.82 12.90 -11.60
C SER A 391 1.43 13.11 -11.02
N ALA A 392 0.72 14.15 -11.46
CA ALA A 392 -0.60 14.50 -10.93
C ALA A 392 -1.58 13.31 -11.00
N GLU A 393 -1.60 12.57 -12.12
CA GLU A 393 -2.47 11.40 -12.34
C GLU A 393 -2.38 10.33 -11.24
N LYS A 394 -1.26 10.23 -10.53
CA LYS A 394 -1.03 9.25 -9.44
C LYS A 394 -1.64 9.65 -8.09
N LEU A 395 -2.09 10.89 -7.92
CA LEU A 395 -2.49 11.46 -6.63
C LEU A 395 -3.48 10.57 -5.87
N PHE A 396 -4.52 10.08 -6.55
CA PHE A 396 -5.63 9.39 -5.90
C PHE A 396 -5.18 8.11 -5.18
N LYS A 397 -4.30 7.33 -5.82
CA LYS A 397 -3.68 6.13 -5.20
C LYS A 397 -2.79 6.47 -3.99
N PHE A 398 -2.08 7.60 -4.03
CA PHE A 398 -1.31 8.09 -2.88
C PHE A 398 -2.25 8.52 -1.73
N LEU A 399 -3.43 9.08 -2.04
CA LEU A 399 -4.43 9.39 -1.02
C LEU A 399 -5.08 8.12 -0.45
N ASP A 400 -5.43 7.13 -1.28
CA ASP A 400 -5.92 5.82 -0.82
C ASP A 400 -4.95 5.16 0.18
N MET A 401 -3.63 5.27 -0.07
CA MET A 401 -2.60 4.81 0.86
C MET A 401 -2.51 5.67 2.13
N TYR A 402 -2.55 7.01 2.00
CA TYR A 402 -2.51 7.92 3.15
C TYR A 402 -3.69 7.71 4.11
N GLU A 403 -4.90 7.51 3.58
CA GLU A 403 -6.08 7.16 4.37
C GLU A 403 -5.90 5.82 5.08
N THR A 404 -5.38 4.82 4.37
CA THR A 404 -5.16 3.49 4.95
C THR A 404 -4.11 3.52 6.07
N LEU A 405 -3.03 4.31 5.94
CA LEU A 405 -2.05 4.55 7.02
C LEU A 405 -2.64 5.35 8.19
N ARG A 406 -3.49 6.35 7.91
CA ARG A 406 -4.16 7.17 8.92
C ARG A 406 -5.15 6.37 9.76
N ASP A 407 -5.92 5.49 9.13
CA ASP A 407 -7.08 4.87 9.77
C ASP A 407 -6.76 3.49 10.37
N SER A 408 -5.86 2.71 9.75
CA SER A 408 -5.59 1.32 10.18
C SER A 408 -4.54 1.22 11.28
N LEU A 409 -3.44 1.98 11.16
CA LEU A 409 -2.26 1.81 12.02
C LEU A 409 -2.44 2.40 13.45
N PRO A 410 -3.16 3.51 13.67
CA PRO A 410 -3.47 3.95 15.02
C PRO A 410 -4.46 3.02 15.75
N ALA A 411 -5.34 2.33 15.02
CA ALA A 411 -6.34 1.43 15.61
C ALA A 411 -5.70 0.19 16.27
N MET A 412 -4.61 -0.33 15.68
CA MET A 412 -3.85 -1.46 16.22
C MET A 412 -2.88 -1.08 17.36
N GLY A 413 -2.69 0.20 17.68
CA GLY A 413 -1.75 0.63 18.73
C GLY A 413 -2.03 0.00 20.10
N ALA A 414 -3.31 -0.24 20.42
CA ALA A 414 -3.76 -0.86 21.67
C ALA A 414 -3.40 -2.36 21.82
N LEU A 415 -2.77 -2.98 20.81
CA LEU A 415 -2.30 -4.38 20.87
C LEU A 415 -0.86 -4.51 21.44
N PHE A 416 -0.14 -3.40 21.65
CA PHE A 416 1.29 -3.40 21.94
C PHE A 416 1.66 -2.81 23.30
N SER A 417 2.92 -3.00 23.71
CA SER A 417 3.50 -2.28 24.85
C SER A 417 3.70 -0.79 24.52
N GLU A 418 3.69 0.08 25.53
CA GLU A 418 3.83 1.54 25.35
C GLU A 418 5.12 1.94 24.61
N GLU A 419 6.23 1.24 24.85
CA GLU A 419 7.50 1.48 24.14
C GLU A 419 7.37 1.19 22.63
N TYR A 420 6.77 0.05 22.29
CA TYR A 420 6.58 -0.37 20.89
C TYR A 420 5.49 0.43 20.18
N GLU A 421 4.38 0.78 20.86
CA GLU A 421 3.36 1.68 20.30
C GLU A 421 3.99 3.00 19.86
N ASN A 422 4.86 3.59 20.70
CA ASN A 422 5.55 4.83 20.37
C ASN A 422 6.51 4.67 19.19
N GLU A 423 7.28 3.57 19.09
CA GLU A 423 8.15 3.34 17.93
C GLU A 423 7.32 3.16 16.64
N LEU A 424 6.36 2.23 16.65
CA LEU A 424 5.45 1.98 15.51
C LEU A 424 4.75 3.26 15.04
N LYS A 425 4.32 4.10 15.98
CA LYS A 425 3.68 5.41 15.71
C LYS A 425 4.63 6.41 15.06
N THR A 426 5.92 6.38 15.36
CA THR A 426 6.92 7.23 14.69
C THR A 426 7.25 6.75 13.27
N GLU A 427 7.42 5.44 13.03
CA GLU A 427 7.61 4.90 11.68
C GLU A 427 6.35 5.07 10.81
N SER A 428 5.18 4.72 11.33
CA SER A 428 3.88 4.89 10.65
C SER A 428 3.62 6.35 10.30
N THR A 429 3.96 7.28 11.20
CA THR A 429 3.88 8.72 10.93
C THR A 429 4.88 9.13 9.86
N THR A 430 6.11 8.59 9.87
CA THR A 430 7.15 8.90 8.88
C THR A 430 6.72 8.48 7.47
N ALA A 431 6.24 7.25 7.27
CA ALA A 431 5.73 6.79 5.99
C ALA A 431 4.51 7.62 5.51
N ARG A 432 3.58 7.92 6.43
CA ARG A 432 2.39 8.74 6.16
C ARG A 432 2.76 10.19 5.79
N CYS A 433 3.77 10.77 6.42
CA CYS A 433 4.34 12.08 6.04
C CYS A 433 4.96 12.01 4.64
N ARG A 434 5.76 11.00 4.30
CA ARG A 434 6.36 10.87 2.96
C ARG A 434 5.30 10.83 1.86
N ILE A 435 4.23 10.04 2.04
CA ILE A 435 3.08 9.99 1.13
C ILE A 435 2.35 11.35 1.06
N GLY A 436 2.06 11.97 2.21
CA GLY A 436 1.35 13.26 2.27
C GLY A 436 2.11 14.41 1.62
N GLU A 437 3.42 14.49 1.85
CA GLU A 437 4.30 15.45 1.18
C GLU A 437 4.42 15.18 -0.32
N ALA A 438 4.47 13.91 -0.75
CA ALA A 438 4.47 13.56 -2.16
C ALA A 438 3.15 14.00 -2.85
N ALA A 439 2.01 13.86 -2.19
CA ALA A 439 0.72 14.38 -2.66
C ALA A 439 0.70 15.92 -2.79
N ILE A 440 1.29 16.66 -1.84
CA ILE A 440 1.47 18.12 -1.98
C ILE A 440 2.38 18.46 -3.16
N CYS A 441 3.49 17.73 -3.34
CA CYS A 441 4.36 17.93 -4.49
C CYS A 441 3.64 17.68 -5.83
N MET A 442 2.70 16.73 -5.92
CA MET A 442 1.90 16.52 -7.12
C MET A 442 1.01 17.73 -7.47
N PHE A 443 0.53 18.49 -6.48
CA PHE A 443 -0.13 19.78 -6.72
C PHE A 443 0.84 20.87 -7.19
N CYS A 444 2.07 20.90 -6.66
CA CYS A 444 3.12 21.79 -7.18
C CYS A 444 3.51 21.43 -8.63
N ASP A 445 3.59 20.14 -8.95
CA ASP A 445 3.88 19.63 -10.30
C ASP A 445 2.73 19.97 -11.27
N LEU A 446 1.46 19.95 -10.81
CA LEU A 446 0.30 20.48 -11.55
C LEU A 446 0.41 22.00 -11.78
N GLU A 447 0.67 22.79 -10.74
CA GLU A 447 0.87 24.24 -10.88
C GLU A 447 1.95 24.54 -11.93
N ASN A 448 3.07 23.82 -11.87
CA ASN A 448 4.19 24.00 -12.77
C ASN A 448 3.87 23.53 -14.20
N SER A 449 3.03 22.50 -14.38
CA SER A 449 2.49 22.13 -15.69
C SER A 449 1.50 23.16 -16.25
N ILE A 450 0.83 23.98 -15.42
CA ILE A 450 -0.03 25.08 -15.87
C ILE A 450 0.81 26.31 -16.23
N LYS A 451 1.82 26.63 -15.42
CA LYS A 451 2.77 27.74 -15.67
C LYS A 451 3.60 27.53 -16.94
N SER A 452 4.01 26.29 -17.22
CA SER A 452 4.87 25.94 -18.37
C SER A 452 4.12 25.70 -19.69
N ASP A 453 2.79 25.62 -19.70
CA ASP A 453 1.98 25.47 -20.92
C ASP A 453 1.97 26.77 -21.75
N THR A 454 3.06 26.95 -22.48
CA THR A 454 3.41 28.12 -23.32
C THR A 454 2.99 27.93 -24.78
N GLY A 455 1.98 27.10 -25.05
CA GLY A 455 1.48 26.80 -26.39
C GLY A 455 1.18 28.04 -27.23
N LYS A 456 1.97 28.28 -28.28
CA LYS A 456 1.92 29.49 -29.12
C LYS A 456 0.78 29.49 -30.15
N THR A 457 0.09 28.36 -30.31
CA THR A 457 -1.04 28.20 -31.23
C THR A 457 -2.38 28.42 -30.49
N PRO A 458 -3.18 29.45 -30.85
CA PRO A 458 -4.53 29.59 -30.30
C PRO A 458 -5.43 28.42 -30.72
N VAL A 459 -6.47 28.14 -29.93
CA VAL A 459 -7.41 27.04 -30.20
C VAL A 459 -8.30 27.40 -31.40
N PRO A 460 -8.41 26.54 -32.43
CA PRO A 460 -9.30 26.78 -33.56
C PRO A 460 -10.74 27.07 -33.13
N GLY A 461 -11.34 28.09 -33.75
CA GLY A 461 -12.72 28.52 -33.45
C GLY A 461 -12.96 29.10 -32.04
N GLY A 462 -11.93 29.21 -31.20
CA GLY A 462 -12.08 29.72 -29.82
C GLY A 462 -12.67 28.72 -28.83
N ALA A 463 -12.63 27.42 -29.12
CA ALA A 463 -13.20 26.37 -28.26
C ALA A 463 -12.50 26.24 -26.88
N VAL A 464 -13.11 25.47 -25.97
CA VAL A 464 -12.54 25.15 -24.63
C VAL A 464 -11.16 24.50 -24.76
N HIS A 465 -10.17 25.07 -24.07
CA HIS A 465 -8.76 24.65 -24.14
C HIS A 465 -8.54 23.27 -23.47
N PRO A 466 -7.68 22.40 -24.03
CA PRO A 466 -7.38 21.09 -23.43
C PRO A 466 -6.92 21.14 -21.97
N LEU A 467 -6.00 22.04 -21.62
CA LEU A 467 -5.57 22.29 -20.23
C LEU A 467 -6.76 22.56 -19.29
N THR A 468 -7.74 23.37 -19.72
CA THR A 468 -8.94 23.67 -18.91
C THR A 468 -9.81 22.44 -18.71
N ARG A 469 -9.90 21.53 -19.70
CA ARG A 469 -10.56 20.23 -19.52
C ARG A 469 -9.79 19.33 -18.56
N TYR A 470 -8.47 19.25 -18.70
CA TYR A 470 -7.58 18.48 -17.84
C TYR A 470 -7.66 18.94 -16.38
N THR A 471 -7.36 20.22 -16.10
CA THR A 471 -7.35 20.77 -14.74
C THR A 471 -8.72 20.69 -14.09
N MET A 472 -9.82 20.99 -14.79
CA MET A 472 -11.16 20.87 -14.19
C MET A 472 -11.63 19.43 -13.98
N ASN A 473 -11.16 18.46 -14.78
CA ASN A 473 -11.41 17.04 -14.50
C ASN A 473 -10.56 16.53 -13.33
N TYR A 474 -9.29 16.93 -13.27
CA TYR A 474 -8.38 16.61 -12.17
C TYR A 474 -8.92 17.13 -10.83
N LEU A 475 -9.29 18.41 -10.78
CA LEU A 475 -9.87 19.01 -9.59
C LEU A 475 -11.22 18.37 -9.24
N LYS A 476 -12.04 17.95 -10.21
CA LYS A 476 -13.28 17.19 -9.97
C LYS A 476 -13.00 15.91 -9.16
N TYR A 477 -11.98 15.14 -9.51
CA TYR A 477 -11.61 13.93 -8.77
C TYR A 477 -10.97 14.26 -7.42
N ALA A 478 -10.14 15.31 -7.32
CA ALA A 478 -9.61 15.78 -6.04
C ALA A 478 -10.72 16.24 -5.07
N GLY A 479 -11.84 16.75 -5.58
CA GLY A 479 -13.03 17.08 -4.79
C GLY A 479 -13.68 15.88 -4.09
N GLU A 480 -13.40 14.63 -4.51
CA GLU A 480 -13.90 13.43 -3.85
C GLU A 480 -13.10 13.11 -2.57
N TYR A 481 -11.82 13.45 -2.52
CA TYR A 481 -10.90 13.24 -1.38
C TYR A 481 -10.77 14.48 -0.46
N ILE A 482 -11.77 15.37 -0.46
CA ILE A 482 -11.60 16.75 0.02
C ILE A 482 -11.26 16.87 1.51
N ALA A 483 -11.74 15.96 2.36
CA ALA A 483 -11.41 15.93 3.79
C ALA A 483 -9.95 15.49 4.03
N THR A 484 -9.51 14.45 3.31
CA THR A 484 -8.13 13.95 3.36
C THR A 484 -7.15 14.95 2.77
N LEU A 485 -7.50 15.65 1.69
CA LEU A 485 -6.66 16.72 1.14
C LEU A 485 -6.58 17.94 2.07
N GLU A 486 -7.67 18.32 2.72
CA GLU A 486 -7.65 19.35 3.78
C GLU A 486 -6.73 18.95 4.94
N GLN A 487 -6.76 17.69 5.37
CA GLN A 487 -5.83 17.17 6.39
C GLN A 487 -4.37 17.15 5.89
N VAL A 488 -4.12 16.61 4.69
CA VAL A 488 -2.78 16.54 4.08
C VAL A 488 -2.15 17.93 3.99
N PHE A 489 -2.91 18.92 3.51
CA PHE A 489 -2.42 20.30 3.44
C PHE A 489 -2.26 20.94 4.82
N ARG A 490 -3.12 20.63 5.80
CA ARG A 490 -3.00 21.16 7.17
C ARG A 490 -1.77 20.63 7.91
N GLU A 491 -1.44 19.35 7.74
CA GLU A 491 -0.29 18.71 8.37
C GLU A 491 1.02 19.01 7.61
N HIS A 492 1.05 18.79 6.29
CA HIS A 492 2.31 18.67 5.54
C HIS A 492 2.70 19.95 4.77
N SER A 493 1.83 20.94 4.59
CA SER A 493 2.16 22.14 3.80
C SER A 493 3.20 23.08 4.44
N LYS A 494 3.49 22.87 5.73
CA LYS A 494 4.49 23.62 6.52
C LYS A 494 5.81 22.86 6.67
N ILE A 495 5.92 21.63 6.15
CA ILE A 495 7.16 20.85 6.19
C ILE A 495 8.11 21.40 5.12
N GLU A 496 8.98 22.34 5.52
CA GLU A 496 10.10 22.79 4.69
C GLU A 496 11.18 21.70 4.66
N ARG A 497 11.08 20.77 3.70
CA ARG A 497 12.24 19.94 3.33
C ARG A 497 13.36 20.87 2.84
N ALA A 498 14.48 20.89 3.57
CA ALA A 498 15.63 21.75 3.30
C ALA A 498 16.23 21.60 1.87
N ASP A 499 15.92 20.51 1.18
CA ASP A 499 16.36 20.21 -0.18
C ASP A 499 15.43 20.77 -1.29
N SER A 500 14.26 21.32 -0.91
CA SER A 500 13.23 21.79 -1.85
C SER A 500 13.44 23.22 -2.33
N THR A 501 14.45 23.42 -3.18
CA THR A 501 14.70 24.67 -3.94
C THR A 501 13.56 25.08 -4.90
N SER A 502 12.51 24.27 -5.00
CA SER A 502 11.41 24.36 -5.98
C SER A 502 10.14 25.06 -5.49
N ARG A 503 10.05 25.47 -4.21
CA ARG A 503 8.95 26.31 -3.71
C ARG A 503 9.32 27.79 -3.89
N PRO A 504 8.81 28.51 -4.92
CA PRO A 504 8.97 29.95 -4.95
C PRO A 504 8.28 30.53 -3.72
N ARG A 505 9.00 31.38 -2.99
CA ARG A 505 8.47 32.12 -1.84
C ARG A 505 7.28 32.94 -2.33
N TYR A 506 6.06 32.54 -1.98
CA TYR A 506 4.86 33.33 -2.28
C TYR A 506 4.81 34.47 -1.25
N GLU A 507 5.66 35.46 -1.45
CA GLU A 507 5.56 36.75 -0.78
C GLU A 507 4.25 37.38 -1.24
N SER A 508 3.24 37.31 -0.37
CA SER A 508 1.95 37.92 -0.65
C SER A 508 2.12 39.44 -0.51
N GLU A 509 2.45 40.13 -1.60
CA GLU A 509 2.38 41.60 -1.71
C GLU A 509 0.91 42.12 -1.70
N SER A 510 0.06 41.48 -0.90
CA SER A 510 -1.30 41.87 -0.57
C SER A 510 -1.28 42.72 0.71
N GLN A 511 -0.85 43.98 0.54
CA GLN A 511 -0.94 45.13 1.48
C GLN A 511 -1.40 44.84 2.93
N ASN A 512 -0.51 45.11 3.89
CA ASN A 512 -0.80 45.10 5.34
C ASN A 512 -2.13 45.79 5.69
N PHE A 513 -3.11 44.99 6.09
CA PHE A 513 -4.21 45.41 6.96
C PHE A 513 -4.30 44.38 8.09
N ASN A 514 -3.81 44.76 9.27
CA ASN A 514 -3.70 43.88 10.43
C ASN A 514 -5.06 43.26 10.78
N ASN A 515 -5.14 41.93 10.79
CA ASN A 515 -6.28 41.19 11.33
C ASN A 515 -5.84 39.75 11.69
N ASP A 516 -4.89 39.63 12.62
CA ASP A 516 -4.17 38.39 12.99
C ASP A 516 -5.05 37.28 13.64
N ASN A 517 -6.38 37.37 13.52
CA ASN A 517 -7.37 36.42 14.02
C ASN A 517 -8.13 35.65 12.92
N ASP A 518 -7.96 36.02 11.63
CA ASP A 518 -8.69 35.38 10.51
C ASP A 518 -7.89 34.27 9.78
N GLU A 519 -6.56 34.19 9.95
CA GLU A 519 -5.73 33.21 9.21
C GLU A 519 -5.92 31.76 9.69
N GLU A 520 -6.16 31.51 10.98
CA GLU A 520 -6.31 30.13 11.51
C GLU A 520 -7.55 29.39 10.97
N ASN A 521 -8.56 30.14 10.50
CA ASN A 521 -9.84 29.59 10.01
C ASN A 521 -9.89 29.31 8.50
N GLN A 522 -8.82 29.62 7.75
CA GLN A 522 -8.81 29.36 6.30
C GLN A 522 -8.34 27.93 5.98
N SER A 523 -9.08 27.25 5.12
CA SER A 523 -8.69 25.92 4.59
C SER A 523 -7.43 26.05 3.72
N PRO A 524 -6.29 25.43 4.09
CA PRO A 524 -5.08 25.48 3.27
C PRO A 524 -5.28 24.77 1.92
N PHE A 525 -6.17 23.76 1.84
CA PHE A 525 -6.52 23.15 0.57
C PHE A 525 -7.39 24.08 -0.31
N SER A 526 -8.31 24.85 0.26
CA SER A 526 -9.05 25.89 -0.48
C SER A 526 -8.09 26.95 -1.05
N ASN A 527 -7.12 27.40 -0.26
CA ASN A 527 -6.10 28.34 -0.73
C ASN A 527 -5.21 27.74 -1.85
N GLN A 528 -4.97 26.42 -1.84
CA GLN A 528 -4.34 25.73 -2.97
C GLN A 528 -5.25 25.67 -4.21
N LEU A 529 -6.54 25.34 -4.04
CA LEU A 529 -7.52 25.31 -5.15
C LEU A 529 -7.64 26.67 -5.84
N VAL A 530 -7.76 27.75 -5.06
CA VAL A 530 -7.80 29.13 -5.58
C VAL A 530 -6.54 29.44 -6.40
N ARG A 531 -5.34 29.12 -5.89
CA ARG A 531 -4.09 29.33 -6.65
C ARG A 531 -4.07 28.56 -7.97
N VAL A 532 -4.53 27.30 -7.99
CA VAL A 532 -4.61 26.50 -9.24
C VAL A 532 -5.60 27.12 -10.24
N MET A 533 -6.72 27.68 -9.78
CA MET A 533 -7.67 28.40 -10.64
C MET A 533 -7.06 29.71 -11.18
N ASP A 534 -6.45 30.53 -10.34
CA ASP A 534 -5.87 31.82 -10.73
C ASP A 534 -4.71 31.64 -11.71
N LEU A 535 -3.93 30.56 -11.58
CA LEU A 535 -2.91 30.16 -12.56
C LEU A 535 -3.51 29.70 -13.90
N LEU A 536 -4.62 28.94 -13.86
CA LEU A 536 -5.33 28.50 -15.08
C LEU A 536 -5.94 29.71 -15.81
N ASP A 537 -6.55 30.63 -15.08
CA ASP A 537 -7.09 31.88 -15.62
C ASP A 537 -5.98 32.78 -16.21
N SER A 538 -4.84 32.89 -15.53
CA SER A 538 -3.67 33.61 -16.05
C SER A 538 -3.12 33.00 -17.34
N ASN A 539 -3.07 31.66 -17.43
CA ASN A 539 -2.67 30.94 -18.65
C ASN A 539 -3.67 31.17 -19.80
N LEU A 540 -4.98 31.11 -19.51
CA LEU A 540 -6.05 31.39 -20.45
C LEU A 540 -6.00 32.84 -20.95
N GLU A 541 -5.78 33.81 -20.06
CA GLU A 541 -5.59 35.20 -20.42
C GLU A 541 -4.38 35.40 -21.35
N ALA A 542 -3.24 34.77 -21.06
CA ALA A 542 -2.06 34.82 -21.92
C ALA A 542 -2.38 34.28 -23.33
N LYS A 543 -3.12 33.16 -23.42
CA LYS A 543 -3.53 32.56 -24.70
C LYS A 543 -4.63 33.33 -25.41
N SER A 544 -5.50 34.04 -24.69
CA SER A 544 -6.51 34.94 -25.27
C SER A 544 -5.87 36.07 -26.09
N LYS A 545 -4.63 36.46 -25.76
CA LYS A 545 -3.84 37.49 -26.44
C LYS A 545 -3.17 36.99 -27.73
N LEU A 546 -3.28 35.69 -28.06
CA LEU A 546 -2.80 35.09 -29.32
C LEU A 546 -3.79 35.23 -30.48
N TYR A 547 -5.07 35.50 -30.21
CA TYR A 547 -6.07 35.74 -31.26
C TYR A 547 -5.92 37.16 -31.81
N LYS A 548 -5.86 37.28 -33.14
CA LYS A 548 -5.83 38.59 -33.84
C LYS A 548 -7.15 39.35 -33.74
N ASP A 549 -8.26 38.65 -33.48
CA ASP A 549 -9.59 39.23 -33.30
C ASP A 549 -9.96 39.23 -31.81
N ILE A 550 -10.25 40.43 -31.29
CA ILE A 550 -10.63 40.67 -29.90
C ILE A 550 -12.01 40.05 -29.59
N ALA A 551 -12.92 39.98 -30.56
CA ALA A 551 -14.21 39.34 -30.39
C ALA A 551 -14.08 37.80 -30.27
N LEU A 552 -13.17 37.18 -31.05
CA LEU A 552 -12.83 35.76 -30.91
C LEU A 552 -12.11 35.48 -29.58
N SER A 553 -11.22 36.38 -29.14
CA SER A 553 -10.59 36.33 -27.82
C SER A 553 -11.64 36.34 -26.69
N CYS A 554 -12.67 37.18 -26.79
CA CYS A 554 -13.79 37.19 -25.85
C CYS A 554 -14.61 35.88 -25.88
N ILE A 555 -14.87 35.31 -27.06
CA ILE A 555 -15.56 34.02 -27.21
C ILE A 555 -14.74 32.88 -26.55
N PHE A 556 -13.42 32.87 -26.73
CA PHE A 556 -12.52 31.92 -26.07
C PHE A 556 -12.58 32.04 -24.54
N MET A 557 -12.51 33.25 -23.98
CA MET A 557 -12.64 33.44 -22.53
C MET A 557 -14.04 33.05 -22.02
N MET A 558 -15.10 33.30 -22.78
CA MET A 558 -16.45 32.86 -22.42
C MET A 558 -16.59 31.34 -22.41
N ASN A 559 -16.12 30.63 -23.45
CA ASN A 559 -16.15 29.17 -23.50
C ASN A 559 -15.45 28.53 -22.29
N ASN A 560 -14.22 28.95 -22.02
CA ASN A 560 -13.42 28.37 -20.93
C ASN A 560 -14.00 28.71 -19.55
N GLY A 561 -14.37 29.98 -19.30
CA GLY A 561 -14.97 30.37 -18.03
C GLY A 561 -16.35 29.75 -17.78
N ARG A 562 -17.18 29.57 -18.83
CA ARG A 562 -18.49 28.88 -18.74
C ARG A 562 -18.29 27.41 -18.35
N TYR A 563 -17.35 26.73 -18.99
CA TYR A 563 -16.98 25.35 -18.68
C TYR A 563 -16.46 25.19 -17.24
N ILE A 564 -15.56 26.09 -16.77
CA ILE A 564 -15.07 26.11 -15.39
C ILE A 564 -16.23 26.30 -14.41
N VAL A 565 -17.10 27.29 -14.64
CA VAL A 565 -18.26 27.57 -13.77
C VAL A 565 -19.27 26.40 -13.75
N GLN A 566 -19.49 25.71 -14.88
CA GLN A 566 -20.32 24.51 -14.93
C GLN A 566 -19.70 23.34 -14.16
N LYS A 567 -18.38 23.11 -14.31
CA LYS A 567 -17.65 22.06 -13.58
C LYS A 567 -17.66 22.28 -12.07
N ILE A 568 -17.47 23.52 -11.61
CA ILE A 568 -17.57 23.88 -10.19
C ILE A 568 -19.01 23.71 -9.70
N LYS A 569 -20.03 24.16 -10.44
CA LYS A 569 -21.44 23.94 -10.07
C LYS A 569 -21.84 22.46 -10.02
N GLY A 570 -21.13 21.59 -10.76
CA GLY A 570 -21.32 20.14 -10.79
C GLY A 570 -20.59 19.35 -9.69
N SER A 571 -19.85 20.00 -8.80
CA SER A 571 -19.29 19.41 -7.58
C SER A 571 -19.63 20.30 -6.39
N THR A 572 -20.44 19.78 -5.48
CA THR A 572 -20.83 20.45 -4.23
C THR A 572 -19.62 20.83 -3.38
N GLU A 573 -18.61 19.97 -3.41
CA GLU A 573 -17.39 19.96 -2.59
C GLU A 573 -16.45 21.10 -3.05
N ILE A 574 -16.18 21.18 -4.35
CA ILE A 574 -15.35 22.23 -4.94
C ILE A 574 -16.07 23.58 -4.88
N ARG A 575 -17.39 23.62 -5.12
CA ARG A 575 -18.17 24.85 -4.95
C ARG A 575 -18.11 25.36 -3.50
N GLN A 576 -18.13 24.47 -2.50
CA GLN A 576 -18.03 24.86 -1.09
C GLN A 576 -16.67 25.50 -0.78
N MET A 577 -15.55 24.92 -1.25
CA MET A 577 -14.22 25.51 -1.03
C MET A 577 -14.00 26.82 -1.80
N MET A 578 -14.31 26.86 -3.09
CA MET A 578 -14.14 28.07 -3.92
C MET A 578 -15.06 29.23 -3.48
N GLY A 579 -16.20 28.89 -2.88
CA GLY A 579 -17.13 29.85 -2.32
C GLY A 579 -17.99 30.61 -3.34
N ASP A 580 -19.09 31.13 -2.83
CA ASP A 580 -20.04 31.94 -3.60
C ASP A 580 -19.45 33.26 -4.14
N PRO A 581 -18.56 34.00 -3.42
CA PRO A 581 -17.94 35.22 -3.95
C PRO A 581 -17.12 35.00 -5.23
N TRP A 582 -16.33 33.93 -5.29
CA TRP A 582 -15.56 33.57 -6.49
C TRP A 582 -16.49 33.26 -7.67
N CYS A 583 -17.53 32.45 -7.43
CA CYS A 583 -18.53 32.11 -8.46
C CYS A 583 -19.25 33.36 -9.01
N ARG A 584 -19.55 34.34 -8.15
CA ARG A 584 -20.16 35.63 -8.53
C ARG A 584 -19.18 36.50 -9.33
N ARG A 585 -17.91 36.55 -8.94
CA ARG A 585 -16.83 37.26 -9.67
C ARG A 585 -16.68 36.71 -11.09
N LYS A 586 -16.49 35.40 -11.23
CA LYS A 586 -16.37 34.70 -12.52
C LYS A 586 -17.58 34.88 -13.43
N SER A 587 -18.79 34.84 -12.85
CA SER A 587 -20.04 35.12 -13.59
C SER A 587 -20.13 36.58 -14.07
N SER A 588 -19.48 37.53 -13.40
CA SER A 588 -19.41 38.93 -13.82
C SER A 588 -18.39 39.16 -14.93
N GLU A 589 -17.24 38.48 -14.88
CA GLU A 589 -16.23 38.47 -15.94
C GLU A 589 -16.80 37.92 -17.25
N LEU A 590 -17.49 36.77 -17.21
CA LEU A 590 -18.19 36.19 -18.36
C LEU A 590 -19.15 37.18 -19.04
N ARG A 591 -19.94 37.90 -18.24
CA ARG A 591 -20.85 38.95 -18.71
C ARG A 591 -20.09 40.16 -19.27
N ASN A 592 -18.88 40.45 -18.80
CA ASN A 592 -18.03 41.49 -19.37
C ASN A 592 -17.47 41.07 -20.74
N TYR A 593 -17.00 39.84 -20.88
CA TYR A 593 -16.57 39.29 -22.19
C TYR A 593 -17.73 39.25 -23.20
N HIS A 594 -18.96 38.93 -22.79
CA HIS A 594 -20.16 39.02 -23.66
C HIS A 594 -20.35 40.46 -24.17
N LYS A 595 -20.36 41.46 -23.27
CA LYS A 595 -20.49 42.88 -23.64
C LYS A 595 -19.35 43.38 -24.54
N ASN A 596 -18.13 42.90 -24.31
CA ASN A 596 -16.97 43.22 -25.14
C ASN A 596 -17.10 42.62 -26.54
N TYR A 597 -17.40 41.31 -26.64
CA TYR A 597 -17.70 40.63 -27.91
C TYR A 597 -18.76 41.39 -28.72
N GLN A 598 -19.87 41.78 -28.08
CA GLN A 598 -20.95 42.52 -28.74
C GLN A 598 -20.48 43.89 -29.24
N ARG A 599 -19.74 44.63 -28.42
CA ARG A 599 -19.24 45.96 -28.78
C ARG A 599 -18.26 45.90 -29.94
N GLU A 600 -17.23 45.05 -29.86
CA GLU A 600 -16.17 44.99 -30.89
C GLU A 600 -16.68 44.46 -32.24
N THR A 601 -17.62 43.49 -32.21
CA THR A 601 -18.26 42.96 -33.43
C THR A 601 -19.28 43.94 -33.99
N TRP A 602 -20.36 44.23 -33.25
CA TRP A 602 -21.60 44.73 -33.82
C TRP A 602 -21.71 46.26 -33.83
N SER A 603 -20.93 47.00 -33.04
CA SER A 603 -21.06 48.47 -32.96
C SER A 603 -20.81 49.17 -34.30
N LYS A 604 -19.90 48.66 -35.14
CA LYS A 604 -19.62 49.21 -36.48
C LYS A 604 -20.80 49.01 -37.43
N LEU A 605 -21.41 47.83 -37.38
CA LEU A 605 -22.58 47.45 -38.18
C LEU A 605 -23.83 48.24 -37.72
N LEU A 606 -24.08 48.32 -36.41
CA LEU A 606 -25.14 49.15 -35.83
C LEU A 606 -24.93 50.64 -36.13
N GLY A 607 -23.67 51.10 -36.17
CA GLY A 607 -23.31 52.44 -36.62
C GLY A 607 -23.68 52.76 -38.08
N CYS A 608 -23.90 51.75 -38.93
CA CYS A 608 -24.46 51.94 -40.28
C CYS A 608 -25.97 52.21 -40.27
N LEU A 609 -26.67 51.85 -39.18
CA LEU A 609 -28.11 52.04 -38.97
C LEU A 609 -28.44 53.31 -38.14
N GLY A 610 -27.42 54.05 -37.72
CA GLY A 610 -27.56 55.36 -37.09
C GLY A 610 -28.21 56.39 -38.03
N HIS A 611 -28.77 57.47 -37.49
CA HIS A 611 -29.43 58.53 -38.28
C HIS A 611 -28.51 59.71 -38.60
N GLU A 612 -27.32 59.75 -38.00
CA GLU A 612 -26.38 60.86 -38.06
C GLU A 612 -25.74 60.99 -39.46
N GLY A 613 -25.67 62.23 -39.96
CA GLY A 613 -25.16 62.56 -41.30
C GLY A 613 -26.06 62.14 -42.48
N LEU A 614 -27.15 61.41 -42.25
CA LEU A 614 -28.07 60.96 -43.31
C LEU A 614 -29.09 62.02 -43.75
N GLN A 615 -29.35 63.01 -42.90
CA GLN A 615 -30.29 64.10 -43.16
C GLN A 615 -29.62 65.46 -42.97
N VAL A 616 -29.83 66.36 -43.92
CA VAL A 616 -29.50 67.79 -43.79
C VAL A 616 -30.75 68.58 -44.11
N ASN A 617 -31.13 69.50 -43.23
CA ASN A 617 -32.35 70.32 -43.32
C ASN A 617 -33.62 69.47 -43.60
N GLY A 618 -33.74 68.32 -42.93
CA GLY A 618 -34.86 67.37 -43.07
C GLY A 618 -34.88 66.55 -44.37
N LYS A 619 -33.89 66.71 -45.26
CA LYS A 619 -33.82 65.98 -46.54
C LYS A 619 -32.80 64.84 -46.46
N VAL A 620 -33.22 63.64 -46.86
CA VAL A 620 -32.38 62.43 -46.87
C VAL A 620 -31.37 62.48 -48.01
N ILE A 621 -30.08 62.33 -47.68
CA ILE A 621 -28.98 62.32 -48.65
C ILE A 621 -28.90 60.93 -49.30
N LYS A 622 -29.57 60.76 -50.45
CA LYS A 622 -29.68 59.46 -51.14
C LYS A 622 -28.34 58.75 -51.45
N PRO A 623 -27.23 59.44 -51.78
CA PRO A 623 -25.91 58.79 -51.90
C PRO A 623 -25.45 58.14 -50.59
N VAL A 624 -25.46 58.89 -49.49
CA VAL A 624 -25.06 58.41 -48.16
C VAL A 624 -25.96 57.26 -47.69
N LEU A 625 -27.28 57.31 -47.96
CA LEU A 625 -28.18 56.21 -47.64
C LEU A 625 -27.80 54.91 -48.35
N LYS A 626 -27.45 54.97 -49.64
CA LYS A 626 -27.00 53.82 -50.43
C LYS A 626 -25.66 53.28 -49.96
N GLU A 627 -24.78 54.16 -49.52
CA GLU A 627 -23.49 53.79 -48.92
C GLU A 627 -23.70 53.09 -47.57
N ARG A 628 -24.54 53.62 -46.67
CA ARG A 628 -24.88 52.97 -45.38
C ARG A 628 -25.44 51.56 -45.58
N PHE A 629 -26.37 51.36 -46.51
CA PHE A 629 -26.87 50.02 -46.86
C PHE A 629 -25.77 49.10 -47.43
N LYS A 630 -24.91 49.61 -48.34
CA LYS A 630 -23.80 48.81 -48.88
C LYS A 630 -22.81 48.39 -47.77
N SER A 631 -22.42 49.32 -46.89
CA SER A 631 -21.50 49.05 -45.79
C SER A 631 -22.10 48.12 -44.74
N PHE A 632 -23.40 48.23 -44.45
CA PHE A 632 -24.11 47.24 -43.63
C PHE A 632 -24.01 45.84 -44.23
N ASN A 633 -24.34 45.68 -45.51
CA ASN A 633 -24.31 44.37 -46.17
C ASN A 633 -22.89 43.76 -46.14
N VAL A 634 -21.85 44.56 -46.43
CA VAL A 634 -20.45 44.09 -46.39
C VAL A 634 -20.02 43.70 -44.98
N LEU A 635 -20.32 44.51 -43.97
CA LEU A 635 -19.97 44.20 -42.57
C LEU A 635 -20.72 42.96 -42.07
N PHE A 636 -21.99 42.76 -42.46
CA PHE A 636 -22.74 41.56 -42.09
C PHE A 636 -22.17 40.30 -42.77
N ASP A 637 -21.86 40.39 -44.07
CA ASP A 637 -21.20 39.31 -44.83
C ASP A 637 -19.84 38.93 -44.22
N GLU A 638 -19.06 39.90 -43.75
CA GLU A 638 -17.78 39.68 -43.08
C GLU A 638 -17.95 39.06 -41.68
N ILE A 639 -18.91 39.54 -40.88
CA ILE A 639 -19.19 39.03 -39.53
C ILE A 639 -19.72 37.59 -39.60
N HIS A 640 -20.72 37.30 -40.44
CA HIS A 640 -21.28 35.95 -40.61
C HIS A 640 -20.20 34.96 -41.07
N LYS A 641 -19.48 35.29 -42.15
CA LYS A 641 -18.39 34.45 -42.67
C LYS A 641 -17.30 34.16 -41.63
N ALA A 642 -16.98 35.12 -40.76
CA ALA A 642 -16.04 34.90 -39.67
C ALA A 642 -16.64 34.01 -38.57
N GLN A 643 -17.81 34.38 -38.04
CA GLN A 643 -18.32 33.86 -36.77
C GLN A 643 -19.09 32.54 -36.91
N SER A 644 -19.56 32.16 -38.10
CA SER A 644 -20.03 30.80 -38.37
C SER A 644 -18.91 29.74 -38.32
N SER A 645 -17.64 30.15 -38.45
CA SER A 645 -16.47 29.27 -38.26
C SER A 645 -16.01 29.14 -36.80
N TRP A 646 -16.55 29.98 -35.90
CA TRP A 646 -16.25 29.94 -34.48
C TRP A 646 -17.09 28.87 -33.78
N VAL A 647 -16.67 28.44 -32.59
CA VAL A 647 -17.32 27.36 -31.84
C VAL A 647 -17.68 27.88 -30.45
N VAL A 648 -18.96 27.79 -30.07
CA VAL A 648 -19.38 27.94 -28.67
C VAL A 648 -19.79 26.57 -28.14
N SER A 649 -19.12 26.08 -27.10
CA SER A 649 -19.24 24.69 -26.64
C SER A 649 -20.37 24.42 -25.64
N ASP A 650 -21.08 25.46 -25.19
CA ASP A 650 -22.24 25.37 -24.31
C ASP A 650 -23.47 25.89 -25.05
N GLU A 651 -24.44 25.02 -25.34
CA GLU A 651 -25.65 25.36 -26.11
C GLU A 651 -26.44 26.51 -25.47
N GLN A 652 -26.45 26.58 -24.13
CA GLN A 652 -27.11 27.68 -23.43
C GLN A 652 -26.39 29.01 -23.64
N LEU A 653 -25.05 29.05 -23.57
CA LEU A 653 -24.25 30.24 -23.92
C LEU A 653 -24.39 30.60 -25.40
N GLN A 654 -24.46 29.62 -26.31
CA GLN A 654 -24.65 29.82 -27.74
C GLN A 654 -26.00 30.53 -28.00
N SER A 655 -27.08 30.03 -27.39
CA SER A 655 -28.41 30.64 -27.43
C SER A 655 -28.45 32.02 -26.77
N GLU A 656 -27.83 32.19 -25.59
CA GLU A 656 -27.69 33.49 -24.91
C GLU A 656 -26.99 34.53 -25.80
N LEU A 657 -25.97 34.13 -26.57
CA LEU A 657 -25.30 35.02 -27.53
C LEU A 657 -26.19 35.35 -28.74
N ARG A 658 -26.77 34.35 -29.41
CA ARG A 658 -27.65 34.53 -30.58
C ARG A 658 -28.83 35.45 -30.26
N VAL A 659 -29.58 35.17 -29.20
CA VAL A 659 -30.72 35.98 -28.75
C VAL A 659 -30.29 37.42 -28.41
N SER A 660 -29.14 37.58 -27.75
CA SER A 660 -28.60 38.90 -27.38
C SER A 660 -28.15 39.73 -28.60
N ILE A 661 -27.70 39.07 -29.69
CA ILE A 661 -27.40 39.72 -30.98
C ILE A 661 -28.72 40.11 -31.67
N THR A 662 -29.63 39.15 -31.85
CA THR A 662 -30.95 39.34 -32.51
C THR A 662 -31.74 40.50 -31.88
N ALA A 663 -31.77 40.56 -30.54
CA ALA A 663 -32.46 41.61 -29.78
C ALA A 663 -31.91 43.04 -30.01
N VAL A 664 -30.69 43.19 -30.53
CA VAL A 664 -30.07 44.50 -30.81
C VAL A 664 -30.05 44.80 -32.31
N VAL A 665 -29.67 43.83 -33.14
CA VAL A 665 -29.51 44.01 -34.60
C VAL A 665 -30.87 44.14 -35.29
N ILE A 666 -31.82 43.24 -35.00
CA ILE A 666 -33.05 43.15 -35.77
C ILE A 666 -34.00 44.35 -35.54
N PRO A 667 -34.23 44.85 -34.30
CA PRO A 667 -35.03 46.06 -34.09
C PRO A 667 -34.39 47.31 -34.72
N ALA A 668 -33.06 47.43 -34.69
CA ALA A 668 -32.35 48.52 -35.36
C ALA A 668 -32.54 48.45 -36.89
N TYR A 669 -32.43 47.25 -37.48
CA TYR A 669 -32.60 47.04 -38.92
C TYR A 669 -34.04 47.28 -39.38
N ARG A 670 -35.04 46.68 -38.71
CA ARG A 670 -36.48 46.90 -38.98
C ARG A 670 -36.82 48.40 -38.91
N SER A 671 -36.29 49.13 -37.91
CA SER A 671 -36.47 50.59 -37.76
C SER A 671 -35.82 51.40 -38.90
N PHE A 672 -34.58 51.07 -39.28
CA PHE A 672 -33.86 51.75 -40.36
C PHE A 672 -34.53 51.51 -41.73
N MET A 673 -34.89 50.26 -42.04
CA MET A 673 -35.64 49.92 -43.25
C MET A 673 -36.98 50.65 -43.32
N GLY A 674 -37.78 50.60 -42.25
CA GLY A 674 -39.11 51.23 -42.22
C GLY A 674 -39.07 52.74 -42.45
N ARG A 675 -38.01 53.42 -41.94
CA ARG A 675 -37.83 54.88 -42.12
C ARG A 675 -37.30 55.23 -43.51
N PHE A 676 -36.34 54.47 -44.04
CA PHE A 676 -35.53 54.91 -45.18
C PHE A 676 -35.77 54.19 -46.51
N SER A 677 -36.39 52.99 -46.52
CA SER A 677 -36.65 52.22 -47.75
C SER A 677 -37.40 53.02 -48.83
N GLN A 678 -38.42 53.79 -48.43
CA GLN A 678 -39.23 54.68 -49.28
C GLN A 678 -38.43 55.71 -50.10
N TYR A 679 -37.18 56.03 -49.74
CA TYR A 679 -36.34 56.96 -50.51
C TYR A 679 -35.56 56.28 -51.65
N LEU A 680 -35.51 54.94 -51.69
CA LEU A 680 -34.99 54.17 -52.83
C LEU A 680 -36.07 54.05 -53.91
N THR A 681 -35.66 53.98 -55.18
CA THR A 681 -36.60 53.72 -56.28
C THR A 681 -36.98 52.23 -56.29
N PRO A 682 -38.30 51.88 -56.26
CA PRO A 682 -38.76 50.49 -56.31
C PRO A 682 -38.16 49.68 -57.46
N GLY A 683 -38.00 48.37 -57.23
CA GLY A 683 -37.25 47.48 -58.11
C GLY A 683 -35.74 47.77 -58.05
N ARG A 684 -35.17 48.21 -59.18
CA ARG A 684 -33.72 48.28 -59.48
C ARG A 684 -32.81 48.98 -58.45
N GLN A 685 -33.35 49.81 -57.53
CA GLN A 685 -32.54 50.35 -56.42
C GLN A 685 -32.80 49.60 -55.11
N THR A 686 -34.05 49.29 -54.78
CA THR A 686 -34.39 48.45 -53.62
C THR A 686 -33.61 47.14 -53.64
N GLU A 687 -33.75 46.36 -54.72
CA GLU A 687 -33.08 45.06 -54.94
C GLU A 687 -31.54 45.13 -54.91
N LYS A 688 -30.97 46.31 -55.22
CA LYS A 688 -29.50 46.49 -55.32
C LYS A 688 -28.85 46.87 -53.99
N TYR A 689 -29.60 47.44 -53.05
CA TYR A 689 -29.05 47.96 -51.79
C TYR A 689 -29.61 47.25 -50.55
N ILE A 690 -30.86 46.79 -50.59
CA ILE A 690 -31.44 45.97 -49.52
C ILE A 690 -31.23 44.50 -49.91
N LYS A 691 -30.14 43.91 -49.40
CA LYS A 691 -29.76 42.50 -49.65
C LYS A 691 -30.59 41.51 -48.83
N TYR A 692 -31.09 41.95 -47.68
CA TYR A 692 -31.71 41.13 -46.65
C TYR A 692 -33.04 41.74 -46.19
N GLN A 693 -34.01 40.89 -45.85
CA GLN A 693 -35.09 41.22 -44.92
C GLN A 693 -34.62 41.01 -43.48
N ALA A 694 -35.43 41.43 -42.51
CA ALA A 694 -35.10 41.26 -41.10
C ALA A 694 -35.10 39.78 -40.69
N GLU A 695 -35.95 38.98 -41.33
CA GLU A 695 -36.15 37.55 -41.10
C GLU A 695 -34.99 36.72 -41.70
N ASP A 696 -34.39 37.19 -42.80
CA ASP A 696 -33.16 36.63 -43.35
C ASP A 696 -31.99 36.83 -42.37
N LEU A 697 -31.85 38.04 -41.82
CA LEU A 697 -30.81 38.35 -40.83
C LEU A 697 -30.98 37.54 -39.55
N GLU A 698 -32.21 37.35 -39.09
CA GLU A 698 -32.56 36.55 -37.91
C GLU A 698 -32.11 35.09 -38.14
N THR A 699 -32.41 34.53 -39.32
CA THR A 699 -31.93 33.20 -39.75
C THR A 699 -30.39 33.11 -39.80
N TYR A 700 -29.70 34.11 -40.37
CA TYR A 700 -28.24 34.13 -40.41
C TYR A 700 -27.56 34.33 -39.05
N ILE A 701 -28.24 34.96 -38.07
CA ILE A 701 -27.73 35.05 -36.69
C ILE A 701 -27.85 33.68 -36.00
N ASP A 702 -28.89 32.91 -36.30
CA ASP A 702 -29.09 31.56 -35.77
C ASP A 702 -28.11 30.50 -36.33
N GLU A 703 -27.34 30.82 -37.38
CA GLU A 703 -26.22 29.98 -37.87
C GLU A 703 -24.87 30.27 -37.17
N LEU A 704 -24.76 31.35 -36.39
CA LEU A 704 -23.48 31.78 -35.82
C LEU A 704 -23.00 30.83 -34.70
N PHE A 705 -21.69 30.60 -34.64
CA PHE A 705 -21.01 29.78 -33.62
C PHE A 705 -21.25 28.25 -33.66
N ASP A 706 -21.85 27.68 -34.71
CA ASP A 706 -21.93 26.21 -34.90
C ASP A 706 -20.59 25.58 -35.30
N GLY A 707 -19.67 26.40 -35.83
CA GLY A 707 -18.39 25.95 -36.38
C GLY A 707 -18.53 25.28 -37.74
N ASN A 708 -17.38 24.93 -38.33
CA ASN A 708 -17.34 24.26 -39.63
C ASN A 708 -17.87 22.82 -39.55
N SER A 709 -19.18 22.63 -39.66
CA SER A 709 -19.87 21.33 -39.74
C SER A 709 -19.40 20.42 -40.90
N ALA A 710 -18.57 20.94 -41.80
CA ALA A 710 -18.05 20.26 -42.99
C ALA A 710 -17.07 19.08 -42.72
N SER A 711 -16.56 18.91 -41.49
CA SER A 711 -15.64 17.81 -41.13
C SER A 711 -16.24 16.75 -40.18
N GLY A 712 -17.45 16.96 -39.65
CA GLY A 712 -18.12 16.04 -38.72
C GLY A 712 -19.29 15.23 -39.32
N ALA A 713 -19.60 15.43 -40.60
CA ALA A 713 -20.81 14.89 -41.22
C ALA A 713 -20.74 13.37 -41.48
N ARG A 714 -21.43 12.59 -40.63
CA ARG A 714 -21.79 11.17 -40.78
C ARG A 714 -20.66 10.13 -40.63
N LYS A 715 -20.41 9.75 -39.37
CA LYS A 715 -20.56 8.33 -38.99
C LYS A 715 -21.70 8.20 -37.96
N ARG A 716 -22.67 7.36 -38.28
CA ARG A 716 -23.83 6.91 -37.47
C ARG A 716 -24.47 5.72 -38.21
N PRO A 717 -25.07 4.74 -37.49
CA PRO A 717 -24.75 4.37 -36.12
C PRO A 717 -23.30 3.88 -36.01
#